data_AF-G3R222-F1
#
_entry.id   AF-G3R222-F1
#
_cell.length_a   1.000
_cell.length_b   1.000
_cell.length_c   1.000
_cell.angle_alpha   90.00
_cell.angle_beta   90.00
_cell.angle_gamma   90.00
#
_symmetry.space_group_name_H-M   'P 1'
#
loop_
_entity.id
_entity.type
_entity.pdbx_description
1 polymer ?
#
loop_
_entity_poly.entity_id
_entity_poly.type
_entity_poly.pdbx_seq_one_letter_code
_entity_poly.pdbx_strand_id
1 'polypeptide(L)'
;MSKRLRSSEVCADCSGPDPSWASVNRGTFLCDECCSVHRSLGRHISQVRHLKHTPWPPTLLQMVETLYNNGANSIWEHSLLDPASIMSGRRKANPQDKVHPNKAEFIRAKYQMLAFVHRLPCRDDDSVTAKDLSKQLHSSVRTGNLETCLRLLSLGAQANFFHPEKGNTPLHVASKAGQILQAELLAVYGADPGTQDSSGKTPVDYARQGGHHELAERLVEIQYELTDRLAFYLCGRKPDHKNGQHFIIPQMFPLILLVLIVVPCVPDIFYFQLSNHLFEELAMDVYDEVDRRETDAVWLATQNHSALVTETTVVPFLPVNPEYSSTRNQGRQKLARFNAHEFATLVIDILSDAKRRQQGSSLSGSKDNVELILKTINNQHSVESQDNDQPDYDSVASDEDTDLETTASKTNRQKSLDSDLSDGPVTVQEFMEVKNALVASEAKIQQLMKVNNNLSDELRIMQKKLQTLQSENSNLRKQATTNVYQVQTGSEYTDTSNHSSLKRRPSARGSRPMSMYETGSGQKPYLPMGEASRPEESRTRLQPFPAHIGRSALVTSSSSLPSFPSTLSWSRDESARRASRLEKQNSTPESDYDNTPNDMEPDGMGSSRKGRQRSMVWPGDGLVPDTAEPHVAPSPTLPSTEDVIRKTEQITKNIQELLRAAQENKHDSYIPCSERIHVAVTEMAALFPKKPKSDMVRTSLRLLTSSAYRLQSECKKTLPGDPGSPTDVQLVTQQVIQCAYDIAKAAKQLVTITTKENNN
;
A
#
# COMPACT_ATOMS: atom_id res chain seq x y z
N MET A 1 -2.68 1.26 -55.81
CA MET A 1 -3.06 0.35 -54.70
C MET A 1 -2.88 1.10 -53.41
N SER A 2 -3.91 1.23 -52.57
CA SER A 2 -3.73 1.84 -51.24
C SER A 2 -3.03 0.85 -50.31
N LYS A 3 -1.92 1.26 -49.70
CA LYS A 3 -1.33 0.50 -48.60
C LYS A 3 -2.30 0.65 -47.42
N ARG A 4 -2.88 -0.45 -46.93
CA ARG A 4 -3.44 -0.43 -45.57
C ARG A 4 -2.27 -0.10 -44.64
N LEU A 5 -2.37 1.01 -43.91
CA LEU A 5 -1.46 1.31 -42.81
C LEU A 5 -1.46 0.13 -41.84
N ARG A 6 -0.31 -0.15 -41.22
CA ARG A 6 -0.25 -1.16 -40.14
C ARG A 6 -1.09 -0.67 -38.97
N SER A 7 -1.74 -1.57 -38.23
CA SER A 7 -2.59 -1.20 -37.10
C SER A 7 -1.86 -0.22 -36.16
N SER A 8 -0.59 -0.52 -35.85
CA SER A 8 0.30 0.31 -35.02
C SER A 8 0.49 1.76 -35.44
N GLU A 9 0.19 2.14 -36.69
CA GLU A 9 0.39 3.48 -37.25
C GLU A 9 -0.82 4.41 -37.01
N VAL A 10 -1.92 3.90 -36.44
CA VAL A 10 -3.16 4.65 -36.19
C VAL A 10 -3.73 4.41 -34.79
N CYS A 11 -4.56 5.34 -34.32
CA CYS A 11 -5.35 5.23 -33.09
C CYS A 11 -6.51 4.25 -33.28
N ALA A 12 -6.67 3.32 -32.34
CA ALA A 12 -7.67 2.26 -32.37
C ALA A 12 -9.12 2.76 -32.37
N ASP A 13 -9.41 3.96 -31.87
CA ASP A 13 -10.79 4.44 -31.68
C ASP A 13 -11.22 5.50 -32.70
N CYS A 14 -10.34 6.43 -33.05
CA CYS A 14 -10.66 7.51 -34.01
C CYS A 14 -9.93 7.40 -35.36
N SER A 15 -9.05 6.41 -35.53
CA SER A 15 -8.21 6.21 -36.73
C SER A 15 -7.25 7.37 -37.05
N GLY A 16 -6.99 8.29 -36.10
CA GLY A 16 -5.99 9.34 -36.23
C GLY A 16 -4.56 8.77 -36.28
N PRO A 17 -3.59 9.43 -36.95
CA PRO A 17 -2.22 8.93 -37.10
C PRO A 17 -1.43 8.96 -35.78
N ASP A 18 -0.29 8.28 -35.78
CA ASP A 18 0.79 8.40 -34.78
C ASP A 18 0.35 8.35 -33.30
N PRO A 19 -0.26 7.23 -32.85
CA PRO A 19 -0.68 7.08 -31.46
C PRO A 19 0.51 7.16 -30.48
N SER A 20 0.30 7.86 -29.37
CA SER A 20 1.27 8.15 -28.31
C SER A 20 1.11 7.25 -27.07
N TRP A 21 -0.06 6.64 -26.89
CA TRP A 21 -0.45 5.85 -25.72
C TRP A 21 -0.91 4.44 -26.10
N ALA A 22 -1.02 3.56 -25.10
CA ALA A 22 -1.60 2.24 -25.22
C ALA A 22 -2.64 1.98 -24.11
N SER A 23 -3.66 1.17 -24.44
CA SER A 23 -4.51 0.48 -23.47
C SER A 23 -4.05 -0.97 -23.35
N VAL A 24 -3.31 -1.28 -22.27
CA VAL A 24 -2.55 -2.53 -22.13
C VAL A 24 -3.46 -3.75 -22.10
N ASN A 25 -4.53 -3.70 -21.30
CA ASN A 25 -5.52 -4.78 -21.20
C ASN A 25 -6.45 -4.92 -22.42
N ARG A 26 -6.51 -3.92 -23.31
CA ARG A 26 -7.31 -3.99 -24.54
C ARG A 26 -6.49 -4.37 -25.78
N GLY A 27 -5.17 -4.34 -25.70
CA GLY A 27 -4.29 -4.63 -26.84
C GLY A 27 -4.43 -3.59 -27.95
N THR A 28 -4.54 -2.30 -27.60
CA THR A 28 -4.80 -1.20 -28.55
C THR A 28 -3.91 0.02 -28.29
N PHE A 29 -3.56 0.74 -29.38
CA PHE A 29 -2.86 2.03 -29.32
C PHE A 29 -3.82 3.20 -29.50
N LEU A 30 -3.53 4.33 -28.86
CA LEU A 30 -4.41 5.49 -28.70
C LEU A 30 -3.64 6.80 -28.96
N CYS A 31 -4.28 7.78 -29.59
CA CYS A 31 -3.81 9.16 -29.57
C CYS A 31 -4.24 9.87 -28.27
N ASP A 32 -3.64 11.02 -27.96
CA ASP A 32 -3.87 11.78 -26.73
C ASP A 32 -5.36 12.10 -26.48
N GLU A 33 -6.09 12.50 -27.52
CA GLU A 33 -7.53 12.80 -27.42
C GLU A 33 -8.39 11.60 -27.01
N CYS A 34 -8.03 10.37 -27.42
CA CYS A 34 -8.73 9.16 -26.98
C CYS A 34 -8.24 8.72 -25.60
N CYS A 35 -6.94 8.92 -25.31
CA CYS A 35 -6.34 8.66 -24.01
C CYS A 35 -7.00 9.47 -22.87
N SER A 36 -7.35 10.75 -23.08
CA SER A 36 -8.04 11.55 -22.05
C SER A 36 -9.37 10.90 -21.61
N VAL A 37 -10.15 10.37 -22.55
CA VAL A 37 -11.38 9.63 -22.26
C VAL A 37 -11.06 8.32 -21.54
N HIS A 38 -10.08 7.55 -22.02
CA HIS A 38 -9.67 6.28 -21.37
C HIS A 38 -9.26 6.46 -19.90
N ARG A 39 -8.52 7.53 -19.58
CA ARG A 39 -8.17 7.89 -18.19
C ARG A 39 -9.41 8.14 -17.33
N SER A 40 -10.48 8.73 -17.89
CA SER A 40 -11.75 8.94 -17.16
C SER A 40 -12.56 7.67 -16.88
N LEU A 41 -12.26 6.55 -17.57
CA LEU A 41 -12.93 5.25 -17.34
C LEU A 41 -12.28 4.46 -16.19
N GLY A 42 -11.01 4.72 -15.89
CA GLY A 42 -10.26 4.01 -14.86
C GLY A 42 -9.77 2.62 -15.28
N ARG A 43 -8.84 2.08 -14.48
CA ARG A 43 -8.02 0.91 -14.80
C ARG A 43 -8.81 -0.40 -15.02
N HIS A 44 -9.95 -0.54 -14.35
CA HIS A 44 -10.86 -1.68 -14.51
C HIS A 44 -11.43 -1.78 -15.94
N ILE A 45 -11.61 -0.66 -16.64
CA ILE A 45 -11.97 -0.64 -18.07
C ILE A 45 -10.72 -0.56 -18.95
N SER A 46 -9.78 0.35 -18.66
CA SER A 46 -8.58 0.58 -19.46
C SER A 46 -7.35 0.92 -18.61
N GLN A 47 -6.33 0.06 -18.68
CA GLN A 47 -4.99 0.31 -18.13
C GLN A 47 -4.17 1.14 -19.14
N VAL A 48 -3.99 2.43 -18.88
CA VAL A 48 -3.35 3.38 -19.81
C VAL A 48 -1.84 3.49 -19.55
N ARG A 49 -1.01 3.51 -20.60
CA ARG A 49 0.45 3.72 -20.49
C ARG A 49 1.00 4.46 -21.70
N HIS A 50 1.91 5.43 -21.50
CA HIS A 50 2.51 6.19 -22.60
C HIS A 50 3.66 5.40 -23.24
N LEU A 51 3.70 5.29 -24.57
CA LEU A 51 4.68 4.50 -25.32
C LEU A 51 6.14 4.96 -25.12
N LYS A 52 6.41 6.27 -25.22
CA LYS A 52 7.77 6.85 -25.13
C LYS A 52 8.17 7.42 -23.74
N HIS A 53 7.24 7.95 -22.96
CA HIS A 53 7.54 8.68 -21.71
C HIS A 53 7.46 7.82 -20.42
N THR A 54 7.10 6.54 -20.51
CA THR A 54 7.24 5.60 -19.39
C THR A 54 8.21 4.49 -19.79
N PRO A 55 9.04 3.95 -18.87
CA PRO A 55 9.83 2.76 -19.15
C PRO A 55 8.89 1.55 -19.34
N TRP A 56 9.13 0.73 -20.35
CA TRP A 56 8.37 -0.50 -20.60
C TRP A 56 9.25 -1.74 -20.40
N PRO A 57 8.72 -2.81 -19.77
CA PRO A 57 9.24 -4.16 -19.98
C PRO A 57 9.13 -4.49 -21.49
N PRO A 58 10.21 -4.91 -22.17
CA PRO A 58 10.20 -5.10 -23.63
C PRO A 58 9.12 -6.10 -24.09
N THR A 59 8.96 -7.18 -23.33
CA THR A 59 7.98 -8.25 -23.55
C THR A 59 6.54 -7.79 -23.37
N LEU A 60 6.27 -6.86 -22.44
CA LEU A 60 4.95 -6.27 -22.24
C LEU A 60 4.56 -5.36 -23.41
N LEU A 61 5.49 -4.53 -23.91
CA LEU A 61 5.24 -3.71 -25.10
C LEU A 61 5.04 -4.58 -26.34
N GLN A 62 5.90 -5.59 -26.52
CA GLN A 62 5.78 -6.57 -27.60
C GLN A 62 4.43 -7.32 -27.57
N MET A 63 3.91 -7.66 -26.38
CA MET A 63 2.60 -8.29 -26.22
C MET A 63 1.48 -7.38 -26.74
N VAL A 64 1.48 -6.10 -26.36
CA VAL A 64 0.47 -5.12 -26.83
C VAL A 64 0.61 -4.85 -28.34
N GLU A 65 1.83 -4.67 -28.85
CA GLU A 65 2.10 -4.52 -30.29
C GLU A 65 1.62 -5.74 -31.09
N THR A 66 1.86 -6.95 -30.58
CA THR A 66 1.46 -8.20 -31.23
C THR A 66 -0.05 -8.34 -31.23
N LEU A 67 -0.74 -8.05 -30.11
CA LEU A 67 -2.21 -8.01 -30.07
C LEU A 67 -2.78 -7.00 -31.08
N TYR A 68 -2.26 -5.78 -31.10
CA TYR A 68 -2.85 -4.72 -31.90
C TYR A 68 -2.65 -4.96 -33.41
N ASN A 69 -1.46 -5.44 -33.81
CA ASN A 69 -1.18 -5.80 -35.21
C ASN A 69 -1.89 -7.08 -35.66
N ASN A 70 -2.15 -8.04 -34.76
CA ASN A 70 -2.97 -9.23 -35.06
C ASN A 70 -4.48 -9.00 -34.83
N GLY A 71 -4.93 -7.74 -34.77
CA GLY A 71 -6.34 -7.42 -34.89
C GLY A 71 -7.17 -7.56 -33.61
N ALA A 72 -6.59 -7.38 -32.42
CA ALA A 72 -7.34 -7.28 -31.16
C ALA A 72 -8.53 -6.30 -31.22
N ASN A 73 -8.41 -5.23 -32.02
CA ASN A 73 -9.49 -4.27 -32.25
C ASN A 73 -10.74 -4.88 -32.90
N SER A 74 -10.63 -6.03 -33.58
CA SER A 74 -11.78 -6.77 -34.15
C SER A 74 -12.66 -7.45 -33.10
N ILE A 75 -12.15 -7.66 -31.88
CA ILE A 75 -12.96 -8.10 -30.74
C ILE A 75 -13.87 -6.95 -30.28
N TRP A 76 -13.28 -5.77 -30.09
CA TRP A 76 -13.96 -4.57 -29.58
C TRP A 76 -14.82 -3.84 -30.63
N GLU A 77 -14.63 -4.10 -31.92
CA GLU A 77 -15.38 -3.50 -33.04
C GLU A 77 -16.06 -4.54 -33.94
N HIS A 78 -16.28 -5.78 -33.46
CA HIS A 78 -16.82 -6.88 -34.27
C HIS A 78 -18.10 -6.49 -35.03
N SER A 79 -19.05 -5.86 -34.35
CA SER A 79 -20.32 -5.42 -34.95
C SER A 79 -20.20 -4.16 -35.81
N LEU A 80 -19.01 -3.61 -36.02
CA LEU A 80 -18.73 -2.51 -36.96
C LEU A 80 -17.97 -3.01 -38.21
N LEU A 81 -17.48 -4.24 -38.18
CA LEU A 81 -16.81 -4.92 -39.30
C LEU A 81 -17.78 -5.79 -40.12
N ASP A 82 -18.96 -6.10 -39.59
CA ASP A 82 -20.04 -6.79 -40.28
C ASP A 82 -20.74 -5.86 -41.30
N PRO A 83 -20.78 -6.18 -42.61
CA PRO A 83 -21.49 -5.37 -43.61
C PRO A 83 -22.98 -5.16 -43.31
N ALA A 84 -23.64 -6.08 -42.60
CA ALA A 84 -25.08 -6.01 -42.33
C ALA A 84 -25.44 -4.95 -41.26
N SER A 85 -24.52 -4.63 -40.35
CA SER A 85 -24.77 -3.72 -39.22
C SER A 85 -24.52 -2.25 -39.54
N ILE A 86 -23.79 -1.95 -40.63
CA ILE A 86 -23.43 -0.58 -41.06
C ILE A 86 -24.68 0.31 -41.24
N MET A 87 -25.82 -0.30 -41.59
CA MET A 87 -27.12 0.36 -41.70
C MET A 87 -27.68 0.91 -40.37
N SER A 88 -27.14 0.51 -39.22
CA SER A 88 -27.60 0.92 -37.88
C SER A 88 -27.26 2.37 -37.49
N GLY A 89 -26.54 3.13 -38.33
CA GLY A 89 -26.05 4.48 -38.00
C GLY A 89 -24.93 4.52 -36.95
N ARG A 90 -24.57 3.37 -36.37
CA ARG A 90 -23.43 3.19 -35.46
C ARG A 90 -22.13 3.34 -36.24
N ARG A 91 -21.53 4.54 -36.21
CA ARG A 91 -20.24 4.83 -36.86
C ARG A 91 -19.10 4.93 -35.85
N LYS A 92 -17.90 4.56 -36.30
CA LYS A 92 -16.65 4.87 -35.61
C LYS A 92 -16.39 6.38 -35.62
N ALA A 93 -15.71 6.91 -34.60
CA ALA A 93 -15.30 8.31 -34.56
C ALA A 93 -14.21 8.59 -35.61
N ASN A 94 -14.20 9.80 -36.17
CA ASN A 94 -13.18 10.28 -37.10
C ASN A 94 -12.03 10.99 -36.37
N PRO A 95 -10.85 11.17 -37.00
CA PRO A 95 -9.75 11.91 -36.39
C PRO A 95 -10.12 13.36 -36.05
N GLN A 96 -11.00 13.97 -36.86
CA GLN A 96 -11.48 15.35 -36.72
C GLN A 96 -12.77 15.49 -35.90
N ASP A 97 -13.41 14.40 -35.45
CA ASP A 97 -14.58 14.49 -34.57
C ASP A 97 -14.15 15.06 -33.20
N LYS A 98 -15.01 15.84 -32.53
CA LYS A 98 -14.69 16.44 -31.23
C LYS A 98 -14.49 15.37 -30.15
N VAL A 99 -13.58 15.63 -29.19
CA VAL A 99 -13.38 14.78 -28.00
C VAL A 99 -14.72 14.52 -27.28
N HIS A 100 -15.46 15.61 -27.01
CA HIS A 100 -16.80 15.56 -26.44
C HIS A 100 -17.82 16.19 -27.41
N PRO A 101 -19.01 15.59 -27.60
CA PRO A 101 -19.39 14.26 -27.09
C PRO A 101 -18.80 13.10 -27.90
N ASN A 102 -18.46 13.32 -29.18
CA ASN A 102 -18.39 12.26 -30.19
C ASN A 102 -17.37 11.14 -29.92
N LYS A 103 -16.10 11.46 -29.69
CA LYS A 103 -15.09 10.44 -29.37
C LYS A 103 -15.38 9.79 -28.01
N ALA A 104 -15.80 10.58 -27.02
CA ALA A 104 -16.08 10.08 -25.66
C ALA A 104 -17.27 9.11 -25.60
N GLU A 105 -18.35 9.36 -26.33
CA GLU A 105 -19.49 8.45 -26.45
C GLU A 105 -19.09 7.15 -27.16
N PHE A 106 -18.36 7.24 -28.28
CA PHE A 106 -17.88 6.06 -28.99
C PHE A 106 -16.98 5.17 -28.12
N ILE A 107 -16.05 5.77 -27.37
CA ILE A 107 -15.12 5.06 -26.49
C ILE A 107 -15.87 4.37 -25.33
N ARG A 108 -16.85 5.03 -24.71
CA ARG A 108 -17.70 4.40 -23.68
C ARG A 108 -18.55 3.28 -24.25
N ALA A 109 -19.19 3.50 -25.41
CA ALA A 109 -19.93 2.45 -26.11
C ALA A 109 -19.06 1.23 -26.40
N LYS A 110 -17.81 1.44 -26.84
CA LYS A 110 -16.86 0.40 -27.21
C LYS A 110 -16.34 -0.42 -26.03
N TYR A 111 -15.84 0.21 -24.96
CA TYR A 111 -15.12 -0.50 -23.89
C TYR A 111 -15.85 -0.61 -22.56
N GLN A 112 -16.80 0.30 -22.26
CA GLN A 112 -17.58 0.29 -21.01
C GLN A 112 -18.92 -0.42 -21.21
N MET A 113 -19.63 -0.13 -22.30
CA MET A 113 -20.91 -0.77 -22.63
C MET A 113 -20.75 -2.04 -23.49
N LEU A 114 -19.54 -2.28 -24.01
CA LEU A 114 -19.22 -3.38 -24.93
C LEU A 114 -20.18 -3.48 -26.13
N ALA A 115 -20.73 -2.36 -26.59
CA ALA A 115 -21.86 -2.27 -27.52
C ALA A 115 -21.59 -2.78 -28.95
N PHE A 116 -20.35 -3.20 -29.24
CA PHE A 116 -19.90 -3.68 -30.55
C PHE A 116 -19.20 -5.06 -30.53
N VAL A 117 -19.12 -5.76 -29.39
CA VAL A 117 -18.52 -7.11 -29.34
C VAL A 117 -19.46 -8.17 -29.96
N HIS A 118 -18.92 -9.33 -30.35
CA HIS A 118 -19.75 -10.43 -30.89
C HIS A 118 -20.74 -11.00 -29.86
N ARG A 119 -20.30 -11.15 -28.60
CA ARG A 119 -21.08 -11.60 -27.45
C ARG A 119 -20.56 -10.87 -26.22
N LEU A 120 -21.48 -10.46 -25.34
CA LEU A 120 -21.12 -9.92 -24.03
C LEU A 120 -20.44 -11.00 -23.17
N PRO A 121 -19.69 -10.62 -22.12
CA PRO A 121 -19.20 -11.56 -21.12
C PRO A 121 -20.34 -12.36 -20.49
N CYS A 122 -20.05 -13.58 -20.00
CA CYS A 122 -20.96 -14.26 -19.10
C CYS A 122 -21.15 -13.44 -17.81
N ARG A 123 -22.36 -13.49 -17.22
CA ARG A 123 -22.60 -12.96 -15.87
C ARG A 123 -21.90 -13.83 -14.84
N ASP A 124 -21.55 -13.27 -13.70
CA ASP A 124 -20.86 -13.97 -12.61
C ASP A 124 -21.66 -15.15 -12.05
N ASP A 125 -23.00 -15.09 -12.11
CA ASP A 125 -23.91 -16.18 -11.78
C ASP A 125 -23.75 -17.40 -12.72
N ASP A 126 -23.35 -17.19 -13.98
CA ASP A 126 -23.12 -18.25 -14.97
C ASP A 126 -21.72 -18.88 -14.79
N SER A 127 -21.55 -19.46 -13.60
CA SER A 127 -20.34 -20.16 -13.20
C SER A 127 -20.08 -21.43 -14.02
N VAL A 128 -20.99 -21.85 -14.91
CA VAL A 128 -20.77 -22.97 -15.84
C VAL A 128 -20.04 -22.47 -17.08
N THR A 129 -20.58 -21.46 -17.77
CA THR A 129 -19.93 -20.84 -18.94
C THR A 129 -18.58 -20.25 -18.56
N ALA A 130 -18.46 -19.59 -17.41
CA ALA A 130 -17.18 -19.05 -16.92
C ALA A 130 -16.11 -20.15 -16.74
N LYS A 131 -16.48 -21.31 -16.17
CA LYS A 131 -15.56 -22.45 -15.99
C LYS A 131 -15.15 -23.05 -17.33
N ASP A 132 -16.07 -23.21 -18.28
CA ASP A 132 -15.76 -23.81 -19.58
C ASP A 132 -14.98 -22.89 -20.52
N LEU A 133 -15.19 -21.57 -20.45
CA LEU A 133 -14.30 -20.58 -21.06
C LEU A 133 -12.90 -20.60 -20.44
N SER A 134 -12.81 -20.82 -19.12
CA SER A 134 -11.53 -20.89 -18.41
C SER A 134 -10.75 -22.19 -18.70
N LYS A 135 -11.43 -23.34 -18.88
CA LYS A 135 -10.83 -24.59 -19.41
C LYS A 135 -10.29 -24.42 -20.83
N GLN A 136 -11.00 -23.66 -21.68
CA GLN A 136 -10.53 -23.29 -23.02
C GLN A 136 -9.27 -22.42 -22.92
N LEU A 137 -9.29 -21.34 -22.13
CA LEU A 137 -8.13 -20.45 -21.94
C LEU A 137 -6.89 -21.24 -21.47
N HIS A 138 -7.05 -22.08 -20.45
CA HIS A 138 -6.02 -22.98 -19.93
C HIS A 138 -5.39 -23.89 -21.00
N SER A 139 -6.13 -24.22 -22.05
CA SER A 139 -5.66 -25.08 -23.14
C SER A 139 -5.05 -24.27 -24.30
N SER A 140 -5.56 -23.07 -24.56
CA SER A 140 -5.11 -22.16 -25.63
C SER A 140 -3.75 -21.51 -25.36
N VAL A 141 -3.46 -21.12 -24.11
CA VAL A 141 -2.23 -20.41 -23.71
C VAL A 141 -0.93 -21.23 -23.88
N ARG A 142 -1.05 -22.52 -24.22
CA ARG A 142 0.07 -23.37 -24.69
C ARG A 142 0.60 -22.94 -26.07
N THR A 143 -0.09 -22.05 -26.77
CA THR A 143 0.23 -21.58 -28.13
C THR A 143 0.33 -20.05 -28.18
N GLY A 144 1.08 -19.49 -29.13
CA GLY A 144 1.31 -18.05 -29.23
C GLY A 144 0.13 -17.21 -29.75
N ASN A 145 -1.09 -17.77 -29.86
CA ASN A 145 -2.26 -17.04 -30.35
C ASN A 145 -2.87 -16.15 -29.24
N LEU A 146 -2.33 -14.93 -29.11
CA LEU A 146 -2.79 -13.92 -28.15
C LEU A 146 -4.24 -13.48 -28.41
N GLU A 147 -4.66 -13.41 -29.67
CA GLU A 147 -6.01 -12.94 -30.06
C GLU A 147 -7.10 -13.89 -29.53
N THR A 148 -6.86 -15.21 -29.61
CA THR A 148 -7.75 -16.24 -29.04
C THR A 148 -7.84 -16.12 -27.52
N CYS A 149 -6.72 -15.89 -26.84
CA CYS A 149 -6.68 -15.76 -25.39
C CYS A 149 -7.34 -14.46 -24.91
N LEU A 150 -7.08 -13.33 -25.58
CA LEU A 150 -7.78 -12.06 -25.33
C LEU A 150 -9.29 -12.19 -25.58
N ARG A 151 -9.70 -12.91 -26.64
CA ARG A 151 -11.12 -13.16 -26.95
C ARG A 151 -11.79 -13.98 -25.84
N LEU A 152 -11.14 -15.03 -25.33
CA LEU A 152 -11.65 -15.81 -24.19
C LEU A 152 -11.74 -14.98 -22.90
N LEU A 153 -10.71 -14.19 -22.59
CA LEU A 153 -10.72 -13.25 -21.46
C LEU A 153 -11.86 -12.21 -21.60
N SER A 154 -12.10 -11.71 -22.80
CA SER A 154 -13.21 -10.76 -23.09
C SER A 154 -14.61 -11.36 -22.96
N LEU A 155 -14.73 -12.69 -22.88
CA LEU A 155 -16.00 -13.40 -22.68
C LEU A 155 -16.22 -13.83 -21.21
N GLY A 156 -15.26 -13.58 -20.30
CA GLY A 156 -15.34 -13.96 -18.89
C GLY A 156 -14.48 -15.16 -18.47
N ALA A 157 -13.52 -15.61 -19.30
CA ALA A 157 -12.52 -16.57 -18.84
C ALA A 157 -11.64 -15.98 -17.73
N GLN A 158 -11.41 -16.73 -16.66
CA GLN A 158 -10.61 -16.29 -15.51
C GLN A 158 -9.13 -16.59 -15.72
N ALA A 159 -8.28 -15.56 -15.70
CA ALA A 159 -6.84 -15.71 -15.94
C ALA A 159 -6.13 -16.56 -14.86
N ASN A 160 -6.55 -16.45 -13.60
CA ASN A 160 -6.04 -17.25 -12.48
C ASN A 160 -6.87 -18.52 -12.18
N PHE A 161 -7.64 -19.03 -13.15
CA PHE A 161 -8.45 -20.24 -12.99
C PHE A 161 -7.60 -21.46 -12.57
N PHE A 162 -7.97 -22.12 -11.47
CA PHE A 162 -7.35 -23.37 -11.06
C PHE A 162 -8.09 -24.57 -11.64
N HIS A 163 -7.45 -25.34 -12.53
CA HIS A 163 -8.09 -26.44 -13.25
C HIS A 163 -8.18 -27.71 -12.39
N PRO A 164 -9.38 -28.17 -11.95
CA PRO A 164 -9.48 -29.22 -10.93
C PRO A 164 -8.79 -30.53 -11.29
N GLU A 165 -8.97 -31.00 -12.53
CA GLU A 165 -8.41 -32.28 -13.02
C GLU A 165 -6.89 -32.24 -13.31
N LYS A 166 -6.32 -31.05 -13.56
CA LYS A 166 -4.91 -30.87 -13.96
C LYS A 166 -4.05 -30.26 -12.85
N GLY A 167 -4.69 -29.75 -11.79
CA GLY A 167 -4.04 -29.21 -10.60
C GLY A 167 -3.27 -27.91 -10.81
N ASN A 168 -3.50 -27.16 -11.90
CA ASN A 168 -2.71 -25.96 -12.24
C ASN A 168 -3.51 -24.86 -12.95
N THR A 169 -2.90 -23.69 -13.10
CA THR A 169 -3.51 -22.49 -13.72
C THR A 169 -3.01 -22.25 -15.15
N PRO A 170 -3.70 -21.43 -15.98
CA PRO A 170 -3.22 -21.03 -17.30
C PRO A 170 -1.77 -20.51 -17.31
N LEU A 171 -1.36 -19.77 -16.27
CA LEU A 171 -0.01 -19.21 -16.17
C LEU A 171 1.07 -20.31 -16.02
N HIS A 172 0.76 -21.42 -15.33
CA HIS A 172 1.65 -22.59 -15.28
C HIS A 172 1.83 -23.22 -16.67
N VAL A 173 0.75 -23.32 -17.46
CA VAL A 173 0.79 -23.88 -18.83
C VAL A 173 1.60 -22.98 -19.76
N ALA A 174 1.36 -21.67 -19.73
CA ALA A 174 2.14 -20.70 -20.51
C ALA A 174 3.64 -20.76 -20.15
N SER A 175 3.95 -20.83 -18.85
CA SER A 175 5.33 -20.87 -18.34
C SER A 175 6.07 -22.15 -18.72
N LYS A 176 5.41 -23.31 -18.61
CA LYS A 176 5.95 -24.61 -19.04
C LYS A 176 6.11 -24.73 -20.57
N ALA A 177 5.44 -23.88 -21.34
CA ALA A 177 5.51 -23.84 -22.80
C ALA A 177 6.33 -22.64 -23.35
N GLY A 178 7.00 -21.88 -22.48
CA GLY A 178 7.82 -20.72 -22.86
C GLY A 178 7.04 -19.56 -23.51
N GLN A 179 5.72 -19.50 -23.34
CA GLN A 179 4.85 -18.54 -24.03
C GLN A 179 4.86 -17.18 -23.32
N ILE A 180 5.98 -16.46 -23.42
CA ILE A 180 6.22 -15.22 -22.66
C ILE A 180 5.15 -14.14 -22.88
N LEU A 181 4.68 -13.95 -24.11
CA LEU A 181 3.62 -12.98 -24.40
C LEU A 181 2.25 -13.41 -23.84
N GLN A 182 1.98 -14.73 -23.71
CA GLN A 182 0.77 -15.23 -23.05
C GLN A 182 0.85 -15.01 -21.54
N ALA A 183 2.04 -15.16 -20.93
CA ALA A 183 2.25 -14.87 -19.52
C ALA A 183 2.03 -13.38 -19.19
N GLU A 184 2.52 -12.46 -20.03
CA GLU A 184 2.24 -11.03 -19.90
C GLU A 184 0.73 -10.72 -20.02
N LEU A 185 0.03 -11.30 -21.00
CA LEU A 185 -1.42 -11.12 -21.17
C LEU A 185 -2.22 -11.65 -19.97
N LEU A 186 -1.87 -12.83 -19.46
CA LEU A 186 -2.49 -13.41 -18.27
C LEU A 186 -2.23 -12.55 -17.02
N ALA A 187 -1.01 -12.04 -16.84
CA ALA A 187 -0.66 -11.16 -15.73
C ALA A 187 -1.41 -9.83 -15.75
N VAL A 188 -1.56 -9.21 -16.93
CA VAL A 188 -2.37 -7.99 -17.14
C VAL A 188 -3.85 -8.20 -16.75
N TYR A 189 -4.32 -9.44 -16.81
CA TYR A 189 -5.65 -9.89 -16.38
C TYR A 189 -5.67 -10.55 -14.97
N GLY A 190 -4.61 -10.40 -14.17
CA GLY A 190 -4.60 -10.81 -12.76
C GLY A 190 -4.25 -12.28 -12.49
N ALA A 191 -3.56 -12.97 -13.40
CA ALA A 191 -2.94 -14.25 -13.07
C ALA A 191 -1.70 -14.06 -12.18
N ASP A 192 -1.63 -14.80 -11.07
CA ASP A 192 -0.58 -14.65 -10.05
C ASP A 192 0.61 -15.59 -10.29
N PRO A 193 1.86 -15.08 -10.42
CA PRO A 193 3.07 -15.90 -10.51
C PRO A 193 3.48 -16.60 -9.20
N GLY A 194 2.91 -16.24 -8.05
CA GLY A 194 3.16 -16.87 -6.75
C GLY A 194 2.34 -18.12 -6.47
N THR A 195 1.19 -18.29 -7.14
CA THR A 195 0.26 -19.41 -6.95
C THR A 195 0.94 -20.75 -7.24
N GLN A 196 0.78 -21.72 -6.33
CA GLN A 196 1.33 -23.06 -6.48
C GLN A 196 0.34 -24.03 -7.15
N ASP A 197 0.86 -24.97 -7.94
CA ASP A 197 0.10 -26.12 -8.45
C ASP A 197 -0.04 -27.26 -7.43
N SER A 198 -0.79 -28.31 -7.77
CA SER A 198 -0.95 -29.52 -6.96
C SER A 198 0.35 -30.33 -6.76
N SER A 199 1.48 -29.91 -7.32
CA SER A 199 2.82 -30.45 -7.04
C SER A 199 3.68 -29.50 -6.19
N GLY A 200 3.11 -28.38 -5.71
CA GLY A 200 3.79 -27.36 -4.91
C GLY A 200 4.67 -26.40 -5.72
N LYS A 201 4.62 -26.45 -7.05
CA LYS A 201 5.49 -25.65 -7.94
C LYS A 201 4.78 -24.38 -8.40
N THR A 202 5.52 -23.30 -8.55
CA THR A 202 5.02 -22.04 -9.14
C THR A 202 5.18 -22.03 -10.67
N PRO A 203 4.52 -21.10 -11.40
CA PRO A 203 4.81 -20.83 -12.81
C PRO A 203 6.30 -20.51 -13.05
N VAL A 204 6.94 -19.79 -12.12
CA VAL A 204 8.37 -19.43 -12.19
C VAL A 204 9.24 -20.70 -12.22
N ASP A 205 8.90 -21.70 -11.41
CA ASP A 205 9.65 -22.96 -11.36
C ASP A 205 9.49 -23.78 -12.63
N TYR A 206 8.32 -23.73 -13.29
CA TYR A 206 8.13 -24.34 -14.59
C TYR A 206 8.89 -23.63 -15.71
N ALA A 207 8.94 -22.28 -15.69
CA ALA A 207 9.77 -21.53 -16.62
C ALA A 207 11.26 -21.90 -16.46
N ARG A 208 11.77 -21.99 -15.23
CA ARG A 208 13.14 -22.47 -14.93
C ARG A 208 13.36 -23.91 -15.41
N GLN A 209 12.44 -24.83 -15.11
CA GLN A 209 12.54 -26.25 -15.52
C GLN A 209 12.48 -26.45 -17.05
N GLY A 210 11.82 -25.55 -17.79
CA GLY A 210 11.81 -25.53 -19.26
C GLY A 210 13.03 -24.85 -19.90
N GLY A 211 13.96 -24.28 -19.11
CA GLY A 211 15.07 -23.47 -19.63
C GLY A 211 14.66 -22.07 -20.12
N HIS A 212 13.43 -21.64 -19.82
CA HIS A 212 12.87 -20.34 -20.22
C HIS A 212 13.29 -19.24 -19.23
N HIS A 213 14.60 -18.99 -19.13
CA HIS A 213 15.19 -18.12 -18.11
C HIS A 213 14.68 -16.67 -18.17
N GLU A 214 14.54 -16.09 -19.36
CA GLU A 214 13.96 -14.75 -19.56
C GLU A 214 12.54 -14.65 -19.00
N LEU A 215 11.70 -15.66 -19.26
CA LEU A 215 10.35 -15.75 -18.70
C LEU A 215 10.38 -15.96 -17.18
N ALA A 216 11.32 -16.76 -16.65
CA ALA A 216 11.47 -16.94 -15.21
C ALA A 216 11.88 -15.65 -14.49
N GLU A 217 12.77 -14.83 -15.06
CA GLU A 217 13.10 -13.51 -14.53
C GLU A 217 11.90 -12.55 -14.62
N ARG A 218 11.24 -12.50 -15.78
CA ARG A 218 10.10 -11.61 -16.03
C ARG A 218 8.87 -11.94 -15.15
N LEU A 219 8.62 -13.22 -14.85
CA LEU A 219 7.56 -13.64 -13.91
C LEU A 219 7.85 -13.16 -12.48
N VAL A 220 9.12 -13.09 -12.06
CA VAL A 220 9.50 -12.53 -10.75
C VAL A 220 9.27 -11.01 -10.74
N GLU A 221 9.62 -10.28 -11.81
CA GLU A 221 9.25 -8.85 -11.91
C GLU A 221 7.73 -8.63 -11.84
N ILE A 222 6.94 -9.48 -12.50
CA ILE A 222 5.47 -9.43 -12.46
C ILE A 222 4.96 -9.69 -11.04
N GLN A 223 5.54 -10.65 -10.32
CA GLN A 223 5.15 -10.99 -8.94
C GLN A 223 5.31 -9.80 -7.98
N TYR A 224 6.31 -8.95 -8.19
CA TYR A 224 6.59 -7.79 -7.33
C TYR A 224 6.18 -6.44 -7.92
N GLU A 225 5.65 -6.36 -9.16
CA GLU A 225 5.35 -5.10 -9.89
C GLU A 225 4.57 -4.07 -9.05
N LEU A 226 3.67 -4.51 -8.16
CA LEU A 226 2.98 -3.64 -7.21
C LEU A 226 3.97 -2.93 -6.29
N THR A 227 4.73 -3.68 -5.49
CA THR A 227 5.72 -3.14 -4.54
C THR A 227 6.89 -2.46 -5.23
N ASP A 228 7.27 -2.94 -6.41
CA ASP A 228 8.28 -2.32 -7.26
C ASP A 228 7.89 -0.91 -7.69
N ARG A 229 6.64 -0.72 -8.12
CA ARG A 229 6.14 0.58 -8.55
C ARG A 229 5.95 1.53 -7.37
N LEU A 230 5.46 1.02 -6.24
CA LEU A 230 5.39 1.79 -4.99
C LEU A 230 6.79 2.28 -4.54
N ALA A 231 7.83 1.44 -4.63
CA ALA A 231 9.20 1.83 -4.33
C ALA A 231 9.77 2.80 -5.38
N PHE A 232 9.54 2.55 -6.68
CA PHE A 232 9.99 3.38 -7.78
C PHE A 232 9.42 4.81 -7.69
N TYR A 233 8.12 4.95 -7.39
CA TYR A 233 7.44 6.24 -7.22
C TYR A 233 8.12 7.13 -6.16
N LEU A 234 8.69 6.55 -5.09
CA LEU A 234 9.34 7.31 -4.01
C LEU A 234 10.85 7.52 -4.19
N CYS A 235 11.57 6.60 -4.87
CA CYS A 235 13.04 6.66 -4.92
C CYS A 235 13.67 6.52 -6.32
N GLY A 236 12.86 6.39 -7.37
CA GLY A 236 13.31 6.25 -8.76
C GLY A 236 14.10 4.97 -9.05
N ARG A 237 13.95 3.94 -8.20
CA ARG A 237 14.69 2.67 -8.27
C ARG A 237 13.77 1.48 -8.00
N LYS A 238 14.01 0.37 -8.70
CA LYS A 238 13.42 -0.95 -8.43
C LYS A 238 14.41 -1.86 -7.68
N PRO A 239 13.94 -2.88 -6.94
CA PRO A 239 14.80 -3.86 -6.26
C PRO A 239 15.57 -4.75 -7.25
N ASP A 240 16.72 -5.29 -6.83
CA ASP A 240 17.46 -6.28 -7.63
C ASP A 240 17.00 -7.71 -7.30
N HIS A 241 15.98 -8.16 -8.03
CA HIS A 241 15.44 -9.50 -7.90
C HIS A 241 16.45 -10.61 -8.25
N LYS A 242 17.48 -10.34 -9.06
CA LYS A 242 18.47 -11.37 -9.46
C LYS A 242 19.38 -11.74 -8.30
N ASN A 243 19.67 -10.77 -7.43
CA ASN A 243 20.39 -10.95 -6.18
C ASN A 243 19.48 -11.31 -4.99
N GLY A 244 18.22 -11.71 -5.24
CA GLY A 244 17.25 -12.08 -4.20
C GLY A 244 16.70 -10.91 -3.37
N GLN A 245 17.00 -9.65 -3.76
CA GLN A 245 16.41 -8.48 -3.12
C GLN A 245 15.08 -8.14 -3.78
N HIS A 246 13.98 -8.60 -3.19
CA HIS A 246 12.62 -8.36 -3.69
C HIS A 246 11.95 -7.09 -3.14
N PHE A 247 12.59 -6.36 -2.21
CA PHE A 247 12.06 -5.13 -1.65
C PHE A 247 13.11 -4.03 -1.53
N ILE A 248 12.69 -2.80 -1.80
CA ILE A 248 13.33 -1.56 -1.33
C ILE A 248 12.34 -0.90 -0.38
N ILE A 249 12.80 -0.59 0.84
CA ILE A 249 12.07 0.26 1.79
C ILE A 249 12.77 1.62 1.79
N PRO A 250 12.14 2.69 1.27
CA PRO A 250 12.77 4.01 1.26
C PRO A 250 13.06 4.52 2.68
N GLN A 251 14.32 4.83 2.98
CA GLN A 251 14.66 5.58 4.19
C GLN A 251 14.31 7.06 3.98
N MET A 252 13.38 7.57 4.78
CA MET A 252 12.65 8.82 4.50
C MET A 252 13.42 10.11 4.88
N PHE A 253 14.74 10.00 5.14
CA PHE A 253 15.65 11.07 5.63
C PHE A 253 15.23 11.71 6.98
N PRO A 254 16.12 12.37 7.76
CA PRO A 254 15.89 12.63 9.19
C PRO A 254 14.94 13.81 9.50
N LEU A 255 13.89 14.04 8.70
CA LEU A 255 12.84 15.02 8.97
C LEU A 255 11.64 14.44 9.75
N ILE A 256 11.33 13.14 9.63
CA ILE A 256 10.13 12.57 10.28
C ILE A 256 10.22 12.56 11.81
N LEU A 257 11.43 12.44 12.37
CA LEU A 257 11.64 12.55 13.82
C LEU A 257 11.19 13.91 14.39
N LEU A 258 11.09 14.93 13.52
CA LEU A 258 10.57 16.26 13.85
C LEU A 258 9.03 16.35 13.69
N VAL A 259 8.43 15.57 12.79
CA VAL A 259 7.00 15.64 12.43
C VAL A 259 6.13 14.70 13.28
N LEU A 260 6.62 13.49 13.60
CA LEU A 260 5.97 12.48 14.46
C LEU A 260 5.58 12.99 15.86
N ILE A 261 6.12 14.14 16.27
CA ILE A 261 5.88 14.75 17.60
C ILE A 261 4.76 15.81 17.52
N VAL A 262 4.50 16.40 16.35
CA VAL A 262 3.63 17.58 16.19
C VAL A 262 2.26 17.23 15.63
N VAL A 263 2.21 16.39 14.58
CA VAL A 263 0.96 15.83 14.07
C VAL A 263 0.66 14.53 14.80
N PRO A 264 -0.58 14.26 15.25
CA PRO A 264 -0.98 12.91 15.61
C PRO A 264 -1.01 12.07 14.32
N CYS A 265 0.07 11.34 14.05
CA CYS A 265 0.02 10.24 13.11
C CYS A 265 -1.16 9.33 13.48
N VAL A 266 -1.89 8.85 12.47
CA VAL A 266 -2.78 7.69 12.66
C VAL A 266 -1.91 6.60 13.30
N PRO A 267 -2.25 6.11 14.50
CA PRO A 267 -1.29 5.38 15.32
C PRO A 267 -0.81 4.12 14.61
N ASP A 268 0.44 3.71 14.88
CA ASP A 268 1.18 2.56 14.33
C ASP A 268 0.57 1.18 14.68
N ILE A 269 -0.74 1.16 14.95
CA ILE A 269 -1.52 0.08 15.54
C ILE A 269 -2.58 -0.42 14.53
N PHE A 270 -3.14 0.47 13.69
CA PHE A 270 -4.32 0.12 12.87
C PHE A 270 -4.00 -0.76 11.65
N TYR A 271 -2.94 -0.47 10.88
CA TYR A 271 -2.61 -1.26 9.70
C TYR A 271 -2.03 -2.65 10.02
N PHE A 272 -1.46 -2.84 11.21
CA PHE A 272 -0.93 -4.13 11.68
C PHE A 272 -2.01 -5.20 11.93
N GLN A 273 -3.30 -4.84 11.90
CA GLN A 273 -4.42 -5.77 12.13
C GLN A 273 -5.16 -6.20 10.85
N LEU A 274 -4.83 -5.65 9.67
CA LEU A 274 -5.48 -6.06 8.42
C LEU A 274 -5.12 -7.52 8.05
N SER A 275 -6.12 -8.29 7.62
CA SER A 275 -5.88 -9.59 6.97
C SER A 275 -5.14 -9.41 5.64
N ASN A 276 -4.48 -10.45 5.14
CA ASN A 276 -3.72 -10.36 3.87
C ASN A 276 -4.59 -9.87 2.72
N HIS A 277 -5.80 -10.42 2.56
CA HIS A 277 -6.79 -9.97 1.57
C HIS A 277 -7.11 -8.47 1.68
N LEU A 278 -7.44 -7.95 2.86
CA LEU A 278 -7.77 -6.52 3.04
C LEU A 278 -6.54 -5.61 2.86
N PHE A 279 -5.35 -6.11 3.20
CA PHE A 279 -4.08 -5.43 2.93
C PHE A 279 -3.77 -5.37 1.43
N GLU A 280 -3.97 -6.47 0.69
CA GLU A 280 -3.80 -6.55 -0.76
C GLU A 280 -4.80 -5.62 -1.49
N GLU A 281 -6.05 -5.53 -1.03
CA GLU A 281 -7.02 -4.57 -1.55
C GLU A 281 -6.60 -3.10 -1.36
N LEU A 282 -6.11 -2.75 -0.18
CA LEU A 282 -5.55 -1.43 0.10
C LEU A 282 -4.30 -1.16 -0.75
N ALA A 283 -3.42 -2.14 -0.90
CA ALA A 283 -2.20 -2.03 -1.69
C ALA A 283 -2.51 -1.82 -3.18
N MET A 284 -3.54 -2.49 -3.73
CA MET A 284 -4.06 -2.23 -5.07
C MET A 284 -4.70 -0.84 -5.21
N ASP A 285 -5.47 -0.41 -4.22
CA ASP A 285 -6.11 0.92 -4.24
C ASP A 285 -5.07 2.07 -4.18
N VAL A 286 -3.95 1.87 -3.48
CA VAL A 286 -2.81 2.81 -3.46
C VAL A 286 -1.93 2.71 -4.71
N TYR A 287 -1.73 1.51 -5.27
CA TYR A 287 -1.07 1.32 -6.57
C TYR A 287 -1.82 2.03 -7.70
N ASP A 288 -3.16 1.98 -7.69
CA ASP A 288 -3.99 2.71 -8.65
C ASP A 288 -3.80 4.24 -8.53
N GLU A 289 -3.68 4.79 -7.33
CA GLU A 289 -3.41 6.22 -7.13
C GLU A 289 -1.97 6.61 -7.54
N VAL A 290 -0.98 5.72 -7.38
CA VAL A 290 0.35 5.90 -7.98
C VAL A 290 0.27 5.92 -9.51
N ASP A 291 -0.42 4.96 -10.12
CA ASP A 291 -0.64 4.90 -11.57
C ASP A 291 -1.32 6.17 -12.10
N ARG A 292 -2.29 6.71 -11.35
CA ARG A 292 -2.96 7.99 -11.65
C ARG A 292 -2.00 9.17 -11.55
N ARG A 293 -1.26 9.32 -10.43
CA ARG A 293 -0.31 10.43 -10.20
C ARG A 293 0.84 10.44 -11.22
N GLU A 294 1.39 9.28 -11.56
CA GLU A 294 2.40 9.15 -12.61
C GLU A 294 1.83 9.49 -14.00
N THR A 295 0.63 8.99 -14.32
CA THR A 295 -0.04 9.27 -15.61
C THR A 295 -0.38 10.75 -15.75
N ASP A 296 -0.81 11.43 -14.69
CA ASP A 296 -1.02 12.88 -14.66
C ASP A 296 0.28 13.66 -14.94
N ALA A 297 1.38 13.26 -14.31
CA ALA A 297 2.69 13.89 -14.53
C ALA A 297 3.18 13.70 -15.98
N VAL A 298 3.03 12.51 -16.55
CA VAL A 298 3.34 12.24 -17.97
C VAL A 298 2.43 13.06 -18.88
N TRP A 299 1.12 13.09 -18.62
CA TRP A 299 0.16 13.87 -19.40
C TRP A 299 0.51 15.36 -19.44
N LEU A 300 0.86 15.96 -18.30
CA LEU A 300 1.29 17.36 -18.23
C LEU A 300 2.63 17.59 -18.96
N ALA A 301 3.51 16.60 -19.04
CA ALA A 301 4.79 16.69 -19.74
C ALA A 301 4.69 16.46 -21.26
N THR A 302 3.62 15.84 -21.76
CA THR A 302 3.43 15.53 -23.20
C THR A 302 2.39 16.41 -23.89
N GLN A 303 1.57 17.15 -23.14
CA GLN A 303 0.61 18.12 -23.67
C GLN A 303 1.31 19.39 -24.20
N ASN A 304 1.17 19.66 -25.50
CA ASN A 304 1.54 20.96 -26.07
C ASN A 304 0.62 22.06 -25.50
N HIS A 305 1.17 23.21 -25.11
CA HIS A 305 0.42 24.32 -24.48
C HIS A 305 -0.82 24.84 -25.25
N SER A 306 -0.95 24.52 -26.55
CA SER A 306 -2.15 24.82 -27.35
C SER A 306 -3.36 23.93 -27.02
N ALA A 307 -3.13 22.73 -26.50
CA ALA A 307 -4.17 21.85 -25.97
C ALA A 307 -4.40 22.21 -24.50
N LEU A 308 -5.02 23.36 -24.28
CA LEU A 308 -5.44 23.79 -22.95
C LEU A 308 -6.26 22.69 -22.28
N VAL A 309 -5.86 22.31 -21.07
CA VAL A 309 -6.52 21.28 -20.26
C VAL A 309 -7.93 21.76 -19.94
N THR A 310 -8.91 21.33 -20.73
CA THR A 310 -10.33 21.57 -20.43
C THR A 310 -10.71 20.75 -19.21
N GLU A 311 -11.62 21.27 -18.38
CA GLU A 311 -12.07 20.60 -17.15
C GLU A 311 -12.54 19.16 -17.40
N THR A 312 -13.09 18.89 -18.59
CA THR A 312 -13.51 17.56 -19.07
C THR A 312 -12.39 16.53 -19.26
N THR A 313 -11.12 16.93 -19.19
CA THR A 313 -9.94 16.06 -19.42
C THR A 313 -9.08 15.83 -18.17
N VAL A 314 -9.41 16.47 -17.05
CA VAL A 314 -8.75 16.26 -15.76
C VAL A 314 -9.39 15.05 -15.07
N VAL A 315 -8.56 14.18 -14.49
CA VAL A 315 -9.00 13.03 -13.67
C VAL A 315 -8.45 13.22 -12.25
N PRO A 316 -9.03 14.13 -11.45
CA PRO A 316 -8.42 14.64 -10.22
C PRO A 316 -8.39 13.63 -9.06
N PHE A 317 -9.13 12.53 -9.21
CA PHE A 317 -9.18 11.39 -8.30
C PHE A 317 -9.51 10.12 -9.08
N LEU A 318 -9.35 8.95 -8.47
CA LEU A 318 -9.63 7.67 -9.12
C LEU A 318 -11.10 7.57 -9.60
N PRO A 319 -11.35 7.22 -10.88
CA PRO A 319 -12.69 6.94 -11.38
C PRO A 319 -13.40 5.85 -10.58
N VAL A 320 -14.72 5.97 -10.48
CA VAL A 320 -15.58 4.98 -9.81
C VAL A 320 -15.53 3.66 -10.57
N ASN A 321 -15.29 2.57 -9.86
CA ASN A 321 -15.52 1.21 -10.37
C ASN A 321 -16.92 0.74 -9.94
N PRO A 322 -17.83 0.41 -10.86
CA PRO A 322 -19.17 -0.12 -10.53
C PRO A 322 -19.12 -1.39 -9.66
N GLU A 323 -18.10 -2.23 -9.84
CA GLU A 323 -17.93 -3.50 -9.11
C GLU A 323 -17.49 -3.32 -7.65
N TYR A 324 -17.22 -2.08 -7.22
CA TYR A 324 -16.78 -1.77 -5.85
C TYR A 324 -17.86 -1.05 -5.06
N SER A 325 -17.95 -1.36 -3.77
CA SER A 325 -18.85 -0.66 -2.84
C SER A 325 -18.61 0.85 -2.83
N SER A 326 -19.65 1.62 -2.53
CA SER A 326 -19.57 3.08 -2.38
C SER A 326 -18.50 3.49 -1.36
N THR A 327 -18.36 2.73 -0.26
CA THR A 327 -17.31 2.91 0.76
C THR A 327 -15.90 2.74 0.18
N ARG A 328 -15.66 1.69 -0.62
CA ARG A 328 -14.33 1.46 -1.24
C ARG A 328 -14.02 2.51 -2.30
N ASN A 329 -14.97 2.85 -3.16
CA ASN A 329 -14.82 3.93 -4.12
C ASN A 329 -14.52 5.28 -3.44
N GLN A 330 -15.20 5.59 -2.32
CA GLN A 330 -14.90 6.78 -1.52
C GLN A 330 -13.50 6.71 -0.88
N GLY A 331 -13.06 5.54 -0.43
CA GLY A 331 -11.69 5.31 0.06
C GLY A 331 -10.63 5.60 -1.00
N ARG A 332 -10.76 5.00 -2.19
CA ARG A 332 -9.92 5.23 -3.37
C ARG A 332 -9.85 6.72 -3.74
N GLN A 333 -10.99 7.42 -3.74
CA GLN A 333 -11.05 8.85 -4.07
C GLN A 333 -10.46 9.75 -2.97
N LYS A 334 -10.46 9.32 -1.70
CA LYS A 334 -9.80 10.04 -0.61
C LYS A 334 -8.27 10.05 -0.74
N LEU A 335 -7.66 9.05 -1.37
CA LEU A 335 -6.20 8.99 -1.59
C LEU A 335 -5.67 10.18 -2.41
N ALA A 336 -6.48 10.72 -3.33
CA ALA A 336 -6.12 11.91 -4.10
C ALA A 336 -6.03 13.19 -3.26
N ARG A 337 -6.60 13.20 -2.04
CA ARG A 337 -6.48 14.33 -1.09
C ARG A 337 -5.20 14.29 -0.26
N PHE A 338 -4.49 13.16 -0.22
CA PHE A 338 -3.27 13.02 0.57
C PHE A 338 -2.16 13.89 -0.03
N ASN A 339 -1.57 14.74 0.80
CA ASN A 339 -0.41 15.52 0.42
C ASN A 339 0.82 14.61 0.18
N ALA A 340 1.89 15.15 -0.39
CA ALA A 340 3.06 14.35 -0.79
C ALA A 340 3.72 13.60 0.39
N HIS A 341 3.71 14.17 1.60
CA HIS A 341 4.25 13.54 2.80
C HIS A 341 3.32 12.43 3.32
N GLU A 342 2.02 12.71 3.47
CA GLU A 342 1.01 11.73 3.90
C GLU A 342 0.99 10.49 2.99
N PHE A 343 1.02 10.72 1.67
CA PHE A 343 1.02 9.64 0.68
C PHE A 343 2.34 8.86 0.69
N ALA A 344 3.49 9.53 0.85
CA ALA A 344 4.78 8.86 0.97
C ALA A 344 4.86 7.98 2.23
N THR A 345 4.34 8.44 3.37
CA THR A 345 4.27 7.63 4.60
C THR A 345 3.43 6.36 4.36
N LEU A 346 2.20 6.50 3.85
CA LEU A 346 1.32 5.36 3.55
C LEU A 346 1.98 4.33 2.61
N VAL A 347 2.70 4.80 1.59
CA VAL A 347 3.42 3.93 0.65
C VAL A 347 4.60 3.21 1.34
N ILE A 348 5.35 3.87 2.22
CA ILE A 348 6.44 3.26 3.00
C ILE A 348 5.91 2.22 3.99
N ASP A 349 4.76 2.48 4.61
CA ASP A 349 4.11 1.56 5.54
C ASP A 349 3.63 0.29 4.81
N ILE A 350 3.00 0.45 3.64
CA ILE A 350 2.58 -0.67 2.78
C ILE A 350 3.79 -1.49 2.30
N LEU A 351 4.87 -0.84 1.85
CA LEU A 351 6.11 -1.55 1.47
C LEU A 351 6.71 -2.33 2.65
N SER A 352 6.69 -1.75 3.85
CA SER A 352 7.24 -2.36 5.06
C SER A 352 6.39 -3.54 5.56
N ASP A 353 5.07 -3.45 5.45
CA ASP A 353 4.15 -4.54 5.79
C ASP A 353 4.17 -5.65 4.73
N ALA A 354 4.18 -5.34 3.43
CA ALA A 354 4.31 -6.34 2.37
C ALA A 354 5.56 -7.22 2.55
N LYS A 355 6.71 -6.58 2.84
CA LYS A 355 7.95 -7.27 3.19
C LYS A 355 7.79 -8.15 4.42
N ARG A 356 7.17 -7.64 5.50
CA ARG A 356 6.94 -8.37 6.74
C ARG A 356 6.03 -9.60 6.52
N ARG A 357 4.93 -9.46 5.77
CA ARG A 357 3.97 -10.54 5.48
C ARG A 357 4.63 -11.67 4.70
N GLN A 358 5.44 -11.36 3.68
CA GLN A 358 6.15 -12.40 2.94
C GLN A 358 7.22 -13.09 3.80
N GLN A 359 8.00 -12.32 4.58
CA GLN A 359 9.05 -12.87 5.45
C GLN A 359 8.49 -13.63 6.68
N GLY A 360 7.23 -13.42 7.06
CA GLY A 360 6.56 -14.12 8.17
C GLY A 360 6.24 -15.61 7.93
N SER A 361 6.62 -16.15 6.77
CA SER A 361 6.34 -17.55 6.38
C SER A 361 7.39 -18.58 6.82
N SER A 362 8.61 -18.16 7.20
CA SER A 362 9.75 -19.05 7.44
C SER A 362 9.97 -19.45 8.91
N LEU A 363 8.95 -20.05 9.55
CA LEU A 363 9.05 -20.63 10.91
C LEU A 363 8.42 -22.03 11.05
N SER A 364 8.75 -22.95 10.15
CA SER A 364 8.45 -24.39 10.30
C SER A 364 9.44 -25.12 11.23
N GLY A 365 9.88 -24.48 12.31
CA GLY A 365 10.97 -24.97 13.18
C GLY A 365 10.72 -24.87 14.69
N SER A 366 9.52 -24.46 15.13
CA SER A 366 9.21 -24.29 16.56
C SER A 366 7.86 -24.86 17.03
N LYS A 367 6.93 -25.23 16.13
CA LYS A 367 5.65 -25.83 16.55
C LYS A 367 5.83 -27.20 17.20
N ASP A 368 6.66 -28.06 16.63
CA ASP A 368 6.91 -29.43 17.11
C ASP A 368 7.47 -29.45 18.54
N ASN A 369 8.27 -28.43 18.89
CA ASN A 369 8.85 -28.28 20.24
C ASN A 369 7.79 -27.91 21.30
N VAL A 370 6.73 -27.17 20.93
CA VAL A 370 5.65 -26.78 21.86
C VAL A 370 4.77 -27.99 22.20
N GLU A 371 4.48 -28.85 21.22
CA GLU A 371 3.69 -30.07 21.47
C GLU A 371 4.45 -31.08 22.37
N LEU A 372 5.77 -31.19 22.20
CA LEU A 372 6.62 -32.02 23.07
C LEU A 372 6.60 -31.53 24.53
N ILE A 373 6.66 -30.21 24.75
CA ILE A 373 6.62 -29.62 26.10
C ILE A 373 5.27 -29.88 26.78
N LEU A 374 4.15 -29.71 26.07
CA LEU A 374 2.82 -29.99 26.63
C LEU A 374 2.65 -31.47 27.00
N LYS A 375 3.14 -32.40 26.17
CA LYS A 375 3.16 -33.84 26.50
C LYS A 375 4.09 -34.18 27.68
N THR A 376 5.14 -33.40 27.92
CA THR A 376 6.06 -33.59 29.06
C THR A 376 5.43 -33.14 30.37
N ILE A 377 4.74 -32.00 30.37
CA ILE A 377 4.07 -31.44 31.57
C ILE A 377 2.94 -32.34 32.05
N ASN A 378 2.14 -32.90 31.13
CA ASN A 378 0.97 -33.74 31.47
C ASN A 378 1.33 -35.12 32.06
N ASN A 379 2.62 -35.47 32.18
CA ASN A 379 3.11 -36.72 32.75
C ASN A 379 3.76 -36.56 34.15
N GLN A 380 3.76 -35.36 34.75
CA GLN A 380 4.43 -35.10 36.04
C GLN A 380 3.50 -34.90 37.25
N HIS A 381 2.18 -35.00 37.07
CA HIS A 381 1.21 -34.98 38.17
C HIS A 381 0.31 -36.22 38.17
N SER A 382 0.80 -37.30 38.77
CA SER A 382 0.03 -38.47 39.22
C SER A 382 0.85 -39.23 40.27
N VAL A 383 0.16 -40.01 41.12
CA VAL A 383 0.70 -40.79 42.25
C VAL A 383 1.12 -39.96 43.47
N GLU A 384 0.11 -39.48 44.19
CA GLU A 384 -0.03 -39.79 45.62
C GLU A 384 -1.53 -40.04 45.90
N SER A 385 -1.90 -40.67 47.01
CA SER A 385 -3.14 -41.46 47.12
C SER A 385 -3.86 -41.36 48.47
N GLN A 386 -5.17 -41.65 48.46
CA GLN A 386 -6.08 -41.81 49.62
C GLN A 386 -6.47 -40.50 50.33
N ASP A 387 -7.65 -40.33 50.94
CA ASP A 387 -8.79 -41.23 51.25
C ASP A 387 -10.14 -40.45 51.17
N ASN A 388 -11.27 -41.19 51.09
CA ASN A 388 -12.65 -40.88 51.58
C ASN A 388 -13.39 -39.57 51.14
N ASP A 389 -14.73 -39.47 51.07
CA ASP A 389 -15.88 -40.37 51.40
C ASP A 389 -17.02 -40.23 50.35
N GLN A 390 -18.02 -41.12 50.40
CA GLN A 390 -19.18 -41.24 49.46
C GLN A 390 -20.33 -42.04 50.12
N PRO A 391 -21.63 -41.94 49.74
CA PRO A 391 -22.43 -40.87 49.10
C PRO A 391 -23.58 -40.42 50.05
N ASP A 392 -24.69 -39.87 49.51
CA ASP A 392 -26.01 -39.97 50.17
C ASP A 392 -27.15 -40.16 49.13
N TYR A 393 -28.35 -40.57 49.56
CA TYR A 393 -29.37 -41.26 48.71
C TYR A 393 -30.82 -40.72 48.87
N ASP A 394 -31.74 -41.30 48.08
CA ASP A 394 -33.23 -41.27 48.20
C ASP A 394 -34.00 -39.99 47.78
N SER A 395 -35.27 -40.05 47.31
CA SER A 395 -36.14 -41.22 47.08
C SER A 395 -37.17 -41.06 45.93
N VAL A 396 -37.91 -42.15 45.68
CA VAL A 396 -39.01 -42.37 44.73
C VAL A 396 -40.24 -41.45 44.99
N ALA A 397 -41.09 -41.17 43.98
CA ALA A 397 -42.22 -42.02 43.59
C ALA A 397 -42.61 -41.96 42.09
N SER A 398 -43.33 -43.01 41.66
CA SER A 398 -43.91 -43.27 40.34
C SER A 398 -45.40 -43.58 40.47
N ASP A 399 -46.15 -43.53 39.37
CA ASP A 399 -47.36 -44.34 39.10
C ASP A 399 -47.36 -44.61 37.56
N GLU A 400 -47.27 -45.86 37.10
CA GLU A 400 -48.35 -46.77 36.64
C GLU A 400 -49.02 -46.43 35.27
N ASP A 401 -49.46 -47.38 34.43
CA ASP A 401 -48.87 -48.67 33.99
C ASP A 401 -49.61 -49.20 32.71
N THR A 402 -48.97 -50.03 31.89
CA THR A 402 -49.57 -50.87 30.78
C THR A 402 -50.33 -50.13 29.62
N ASP A 403 -50.62 -50.70 28.43
CA ASP A 403 -50.32 -52.02 27.83
C ASP A 403 -50.16 -51.93 26.26
N LEU A 404 -49.94 -53.09 25.61
CA LEU A 404 -49.80 -53.35 24.16
C LEU A 404 -51.10 -53.04 23.35
N GLU A 405 -51.10 -52.74 22.04
CA GLU A 405 -50.75 -53.70 20.96
C GLU A 405 -50.63 -53.06 19.53
N THR A 406 -50.68 -53.89 18.48
CA THR A 406 -50.36 -53.54 17.08
C THR A 406 -51.57 -53.11 16.24
N THR A 407 -51.35 -52.32 15.17
CA THR A 407 -51.57 -52.72 13.75
C THR A 407 -51.33 -51.54 12.78
N ALA A 408 -51.30 -51.82 11.47
CA ALA A 408 -50.95 -50.84 10.42
C ALA A 408 -52.11 -50.55 9.45
N SER A 409 -52.17 -49.33 8.90
CA SER A 409 -52.40 -49.10 7.45
C SER A 409 -52.38 -47.63 7.00
N LYS A 410 -51.75 -47.39 5.84
CA LYS A 410 -52.18 -46.57 4.68
C LYS A 410 -53.02 -45.31 5.00
N THR A 411 -52.62 -44.09 4.59
CA THR A 411 -52.39 -43.64 3.18
C THR A 411 -51.54 -42.34 3.14
N ASN A 412 -51.04 -41.79 2.02
CA ASN A 412 -50.55 -42.32 0.73
C ASN A 412 -50.02 -41.14 -0.12
N ARG A 413 -48.69 -41.11 -0.39
CA ARG A 413 -48.01 -40.39 -1.51
C ARG A 413 -47.94 -38.84 -1.58
N GLN A 414 -46.82 -38.45 -2.22
CA GLN A 414 -46.57 -37.29 -3.10
C GLN A 414 -46.21 -35.91 -2.50
N LYS A 415 -45.08 -35.38 -3.03
CA LYS A 415 -44.82 -34.04 -3.59
C LYS A 415 -45.36 -32.77 -2.87
N SER A 416 -44.66 -31.63 -2.87
CA SER A 416 -43.27 -31.24 -3.23
C SER A 416 -43.14 -29.71 -3.11
N LEU A 417 -41.90 -29.21 -2.96
CA LEU A 417 -41.45 -27.83 -3.28
C LEU A 417 -41.85 -26.66 -2.35
N ASP A 418 -40.85 -25.79 -2.16
CA ASP A 418 -40.85 -24.33 -2.00
C ASP A 418 -41.45 -23.63 -0.76
N SER A 419 -41.03 -22.35 -0.62
CA SER A 419 -41.30 -21.34 0.43
C SER A 419 -40.66 -21.56 1.82
N ASP A 420 -40.14 -20.54 2.51
CA ASP A 420 -39.62 -19.23 2.04
C ASP A 420 -38.66 -18.66 3.10
N LEU A 421 -37.55 -18.03 2.69
CA LEU A 421 -36.72 -17.22 3.59
C LEU A 421 -37.31 -15.81 3.71
N SER A 422 -38.43 -15.74 4.43
CA SER A 422 -39.11 -14.49 4.79
C SER A 422 -38.21 -13.63 5.69
N ASP A 423 -37.87 -12.42 5.24
CA ASP A 423 -37.19 -11.38 6.00
C ASP A 423 -38.18 -10.77 7.02
N GLY A 424 -38.45 -11.54 8.08
CA GLY A 424 -39.39 -11.20 9.14
C GLY A 424 -38.81 -10.22 10.16
N PRO A 425 -39.64 -9.39 10.82
CA PRO A 425 -39.16 -8.49 11.86
C PRO A 425 -38.61 -9.30 13.05
N VAL A 426 -37.32 -9.13 13.33
CA VAL A 426 -36.57 -9.82 14.41
C VAL A 426 -37.37 -9.83 15.70
N THR A 427 -37.57 -11.02 16.28
CA THR A 427 -38.36 -11.15 17.50
C THR A 427 -37.62 -10.57 18.70
N VAL A 428 -38.39 -10.10 19.69
CA VAL A 428 -37.82 -9.56 20.95
C VAL A 428 -36.99 -10.63 21.69
N GLN A 429 -37.29 -11.91 21.47
CA GLN A 429 -36.54 -13.04 22.03
C GLN A 429 -35.15 -13.16 21.40
N GLU A 430 -35.06 -13.23 20.06
CA GLU A 430 -33.78 -13.26 19.34
C GLU A 430 -32.91 -12.03 19.66
N PHE A 431 -33.53 -10.86 19.77
CA PHE A 431 -32.82 -9.64 20.18
C PHE A 431 -32.25 -9.74 21.60
N MET A 432 -32.97 -10.32 22.56
CA MET A 432 -32.46 -10.55 23.91
C MET A 432 -31.36 -11.62 23.96
N GLU A 433 -31.44 -12.67 23.14
CA GLU A 433 -30.40 -13.69 23.03
C GLU A 433 -29.10 -13.13 22.44
N VAL A 434 -29.18 -12.36 21.36
CA VAL A 434 -28.03 -11.63 20.79
C VAL A 434 -27.45 -10.62 21.79
N LYS A 435 -28.30 -9.89 22.53
CA LYS A 435 -27.85 -8.96 23.58
C LYS A 435 -27.11 -9.68 24.72
N ASN A 436 -27.60 -10.83 25.16
CA ASN A 436 -26.95 -11.63 26.21
C ASN A 436 -25.61 -12.21 25.72
N ALA A 437 -25.55 -12.68 24.47
CA ALA A 437 -24.31 -13.14 23.84
C ALA A 437 -23.28 -11.99 23.69
N LEU A 438 -23.73 -10.77 23.37
CA LEU A 438 -22.87 -9.59 23.28
C LEU A 438 -22.25 -9.25 24.66
N VAL A 439 -23.06 -9.19 25.72
CA VAL A 439 -22.56 -8.92 27.08
C VAL A 439 -21.57 -10.00 27.56
N ALA A 440 -21.81 -11.28 27.23
CA ALA A 440 -20.88 -12.36 27.52
C ALA A 440 -19.55 -12.22 26.73
N SER A 441 -19.62 -11.73 25.48
CA SER A 441 -18.44 -11.43 24.66
C SER A 441 -17.63 -10.26 25.20
N GLU A 442 -18.29 -9.16 25.59
CA GLU A 442 -17.65 -8.00 26.22
C GLU A 442 -16.92 -8.37 27.52
N ALA A 443 -17.56 -9.16 28.39
CA ALA A 443 -16.92 -9.68 29.60
C ALA A 443 -15.67 -10.53 29.29
N LYS A 444 -15.73 -11.36 28.24
CA LYS A 444 -14.59 -12.18 27.78
C LYS A 444 -13.45 -11.34 27.19
N ILE A 445 -13.78 -10.24 26.50
CA ILE A 445 -12.80 -9.27 25.98
C ILE A 445 -12.10 -8.56 27.16
N GLN A 446 -12.85 -8.10 28.17
CA GLN A 446 -12.27 -7.47 29.37
C GLN A 446 -11.35 -8.44 30.13
N GLN A 447 -11.75 -9.71 30.28
CA GLN A 447 -10.93 -10.77 30.86
C GLN A 447 -9.60 -10.94 30.10
N LEU A 448 -9.65 -11.01 28.76
CA LEU A 448 -8.46 -11.15 27.91
C LEU A 448 -7.55 -9.90 27.96
N MET A 449 -8.11 -8.69 27.97
CA MET A 449 -7.33 -7.45 28.14
C MET A 449 -6.59 -7.43 29.49
N LYS A 450 -7.24 -7.88 30.58
CA LYS A 450 -6.61 -7.99 31.90
C LYS A 450 -5.44 -8.98 31.90
N VAL A 451 -5.61 -10.15 31.28
CA VAL A 451 -4.53 -11.15 31.13
C VAL A 451 -3.37 -10.61 30.28
N ASN A 452 -3.67 -9.92 29.18
CA ASN A 452 -2.65 -9.34 28.30
C ASN A 452 -1.84 -8.22 28.98
N ASN A 453 -2.48 -7.40 29.81
CA ASN A 453 -1.81 -6.41 30.64
C ASN A 453 -0.85 -7.07 31.65
N ASN A 454 -1.30 -8.11 32.37
CA ASN A 454 -0.46 -8.86 33.30
C ASN A 454 0.77 -9.47 32.60
N LEU A 455 0.59 -10.13 31.47
CA LEU A 455 1.69 -10.69 30.65
C LEU A 455 2.64 -9.60 30.15
N SER A 456 2.13 -8.42 29.80
CA SER A 456 2.95 -7.28 29.38
C SER A 456 3.81 -6.70 30.52
N ASP A 457 3.32 -6.72 31.75
CA ASP A 457 4.09 -6.33 32.94
C ASP A 457 5.11 -7.40 33.33
N GLU A 458 4.79 -8.70 33.23
CA GLU A 458 5.77 -9.79 33.41
C GLU A 458 6.89 -9.73 32.37
N LEU A 459 6.58 -9.50 31.10
CA LEU A 459 7.57 -9.27 30.04
C LEU A 459 8.47 -8.07 30.36
N ARG A 460 7.91 -6.96 30.89
CA ARG A 460 8.69 -5.79 31.32
C ARG A 460 9.62 -6.11 32.50
N ILE A 461 9.15 -6.93 33.46
CA ILE A 461 9.97 -7.40 34.59
C ILE A 461 11.10 -8.32 34.10
N MET A 462 10.82 -9.24 33.17
CA MET A 462 11.83 -10.12 32.59
C MET A 462 12.87 -9.35 31.77
N GLN A 463 12.45 -8.39 30.94
CA GLN A 463 13.36 -7.49 30.21
C GLN A 463 14.27 -6.69 31.16
N LYS A 464 13.72 -6.17 32.27
CA LYS A 464 14.50 -5.47 33.29
C LYS A 464 15.54 -6.38 33.97
N LYS A 465 15.14 -7.61 34.36
CA LYS A 465 16.08 -8.61 34.91
C LYS A 465 17.19 -8.95 33.91
N LEU A 466 16.85 -9.09 32.62
CA LEU A 466 17.80 -9.40 31.56
C LEU A 466 18.81 -8.26 31.33
N GLN A 467 18.37 -6.99 31.39
CA GLN A 467 19.28 -5.83 31.37
C GLN A 467 20.23 -5.81 32.59
N THR A 468 19.72 -6.10 33.80
CA THR A 468 20.57 -6.22 35.00
C THR A 468 21.65 -7.30 34.80
N LEU A 469 21.27 -8.52 34.42
CA LEU A 469 22.19 -9.64 34.19
C LEU A 469 23.20 -9.36 33.06
N GLN A 470 22.82 -8.60 32.03
CA GLN A 470 23.74 -8.12 30.99
C GLN A 470 24.75 -7.10 31.52
N SER A 471 24.32 -6.16 32.37
CA SER A 471 25.21 -5.19 33.01
C SER A 471 26.19 -5.86 33.97
N GLU A 472 25.75 -6.87 34.72
CA GLU A 472 26.58 -7.68 35.62
C GLU A 472 27.59 -8.49 34.82
N ASN A 473 27.18 -9.15 33.74
CA ASN A 473 28.10 -9.82 32.81
C ASN A 473 29.15 -8.86 32.21
N SER A 474 28.75 -7.63 31.86
CA SER A 474 29.67 -6.60 31.35
C SER A 474 30.70 -6.20 32.42
N ASN A 475 30.27 -6.05 33.66
CA ASN A 475 31.16 -5.71 34.78
C ASN A 475 32.07 -6.88 35.18
N LEU A 476 31.58 -8.12 35.20
CA LEU A 476 32.39 -9.33 35.43
C LEU A 476 33.44 -9.52 34.32
N ARG A 477 33.09 -9.27 33.05
CA ARG A 477 34.06 -9.27 31.94
C ARG A 477 35.14 -8.20 32.10
N LYS A 478 34.77 -6.98 32.53
CA LYS A 478 35.74 -5.91 32.83
C LYS A 478 36.67 -6.31 33.98
N GLN A 479 36.13 -6.85 35.08
CA GLN A 479 36.91 -7.35 36.22
C GLN A 479 37.88 -8.47 35.81
N ALA A 480 37.44 -9.42 34.98
CA ALA A 480 38.30 -10.45 34.42
C ALA A 480 39.46 -9.83 33.61
N THR A 481 39.21 -8.80 32.78
CA THR A 481 40.29 -8.11 32.07
C THR A 481 41.25 -7.33 32.97
N THR A 482 40.80 -6.67 34.06
CA THR A 482 41.74 -6.01 35.00
C THR A 482 42.59 -7.02 35.77
N ASN A 483 42.04 -8.17 36.15
CA ASN A 483 42.78 -9.20 36.87
C ASN A 483 43.91 -9.81 36.02
N VAL A 484 43.79 -9.83 34.69
CA VAL A 484 44.87 -10.26 33.78
C VAL A 484 46.06 -9.28 33.81
N TYR A 485 45.81 -7.97 33.91
CA TYR A 485 46.88 -6.97 33.98
C TYR A 485 47.57 -6.88 35.35
N GLN A 486 46.90 -7.26 36.45
CA GLN A 486 47.51 -7.25 37.79
C GLN A 486 48.50 -8.39 38.08
N VAL A 487 48.67 -9.36 37.17
CA VAL A 487 49.66 -10.45 37.31
C VAL A 487 51.01 -10.09 36.66
N GLN A 488 51.13 -8.94 35.99
CA GLN A 488 52.36 -8.51 35.29
C GLN A 488 52.85 -7.11 35.69
N THR A 489 53.14 -6.91 36.99
CA THR A 489 54.12 -5.90 37.46
C THR A 489 54.63 -6.27 38.86
N GLY A 490 55.89 -6.71 38.97
CA GLY A 490 56.47 -7.09 40.26
C GLY A 490 57.96 -7.44 40.20
N SER A 491 58.78 -6.54 40.75
CA SER A 491 60.26 -6.62 40.92
C SER A 491 61.11 -6.33 39.67
N GLU A 492 61.68 -5.13 39.65
CA GLU A 492 62.99 -4.87 39.05
C GLU A 492 64.10 -5.41 39.97
N TYR A 493 65.27 -5.75 39.41
CA TYR A 493 66.60 -5.27 39.81
C TYR A 493 67.65 -5.80 38.82
N THR A 494 68.80 -5.12 38.73
CA THR A 494 69.90 -5.41 37.78
C THR A 494 70.92 -6.41 38.37
N ASP A 495 71.95 -6.94 37.69
CA ASP A 495 72.59 -6.55 36.43
C ASP A 495 73.45 -7.70 35.80
N THR A 496 73.99 -7.45 34.60
CA THR A 496 75.19 -8.03 33.95
C THR A 496 75.18 -9.41 33.27
N SER A 497 75.59 -9.35 32.00
CA SER A 497 76.62 -10.18 31.32
C SER A 497 76.22 -11.14 30.18
N ASN A 498 76.68 -10.74 29.00
CA ASN A 498 76.84 -11.44 27.72
C ASN A 498 77.06 -12.96 27.78
N HIS A 499 76.41 -13.71 26.87
CA HIS A 499 77.01 -13.98 25.56
C HIS A 499 76.02 -14.57 24.53
N SER A 500 76.37 -14.43 23.25
CA SER A 500 75.66 -15.02 22.11
C SER A 500 76.38 -16.25 21.56
N SER A 501 75.65 -17.19 20.93
CA SER A 501 75.89 -17.66 19.54
C SER A 501 75.25 -19.04 19.21
N LEU A 502 75.14 -19.31 17.89
CA LEU A 502 74.82 -20.58 17.21
C LEU A 502 73.38 -21.14 17.37
N LYS A 503 72.63 -21.72 16.40
CA LYS A 503 72.69 -22.07 14.95
C LYS A 503 72.43 -23.59 14.69
N ARG A 504 71.42 -23.87 13.83
CA ARG A 504 71.04 -25.15 13.15
C ARG A 504 70.26 -26.17 14.03
N ARG A 505 69.04 -26.63 13.67
CA ARG A 505 68.62 -27.64 12.64
C ARG A 505 69.25 -29.06 12.84
N PRO A 506 68.56 -30.19 12.53
CA PRO A 506 67.12 -30.37 12.18
C PRO A 506 66.40 -31.69 12.64
N SER A 507 65.06 -31.71 12.58
CA SER A 507 64.15 -32.83 12.20
C SER A 507 63.93 -34.12 13.04
N ALA A 508 62.63 -34.48 13.16
CA ALA A 508 62.01 -35.82 13.09
C ALA A 508 61.83 -36.79 14.31
N ARG A 509 60.55 -37.16 14.50
CA ARG A 509 59.93 -38.48 14.87
C ARG A 509 60.08 -39.15 16.26
N GLY A 510 58.94 -39.19 16.97
CA GLY A 510 58.33 -40.41 17.55
C GLY A 510 58.51 -40.67 19.06
N SER A 511 57.67 -41.47 19.76
CA SER A 511 56.33 -42.04 19.41
C SER A 511 55.61 -42.70 20.63
N ARG A 512 54.36 -42.25 20.94
CA ARG A 512 53.13 -42.97 21.44
C ARG A 512 53.19 -43.97 22.64
N PRO A 513 52.09 -44.15 23.43
CA PRO A 513 50.76 -44.74 23.05
C PRO A 513 49.64 -43.71 22.67
N MET A 514 48.36 -44.00 22.31
CA MET A 514 47.56 -45.23 22.01
C MET A 514 46.80 -45.88 23.22
N SER A 515 45.50 -46.26 23.24
CA SER A 515 44.36 -46.20 22.28
C SER A 515 42.95 -46.33 22.97
N MET A 516 41.90 -46.61 22.18
CA MET A 516 40.49 -47.04 22.47
C MET A 516 39.47 -45.88 22.53
N TYR A 517 38.52 -45.69 21.59
CA TYR A 517 38.15 -46.43 20.36
C TYR A 517 37.73 -45.44 19.23
N GLU A 518 37.78 -45.88 17.96
CA GLU A 518 37.30 -45.15 16.75
C GLU A 518 35.83 -45.54 16.42
N THR A 519 35.09 -45.10 15.37
CA THR A 519 35.34 -44.56 14.01
C THR A 519 34.15 -43.67 13.55
N GLY A 520 34.21 -42.78 12.55
CA GLY A 520 35.34 -42.32 11.72
C GLY A 520 34.92 -41.37 10.57
N SER A 521 35.86 -40.49 10.17
CA SER A 521 36.22 -40.02 8.80
C SER A 521 35.16 -39.44 7.81
N GLY A 522 35.41 -38.34 7.07
CA GLY A 522 36.56 -37.41 6.99
C GLY A 522 36.28 -36.23 6.00
N GLN A 523 36.83 -35.02 6.21
CA GLN A 523 38.10 -34.47 5.63
C GLN A 523 38.01 -34.00 4.14
N LYS A 524 38.59 -32.87 3.65
CA LYS A 524 39.48 -31.79 4.20
C LYS A 524 39.47 -30.50 3.29
N PRO A 525 40.16 -29.36 3.62
CA PRO A 525 39.67 -27.99 3.31
C PRO A 525 40.77 -26.91 3.00
N TYR A 526 40.48 -25.61 3.28
CA TYR A 526 41.39 -24.43 3.43
C TYR A 526 42.00 -23.77 2.16
N LEU A 527 42.45 -22.49 2.12
CA LEU A 527 42.11 -21.17 2.75
C LEU A 527 42.84 -20.02 1.94
N PRO A 528 42.60 -18.70 2.18
CA PRO A 528 42.90 -17.64 1.18
C PRO A 528 43.95 -16.55 1.53
N MET A 529 44.14 -15.62 0.57
CA MET A 529 44.35 -14.15 0.70
C MET A 529 45.77 -13.55 0.60
N GLY A 530 45.86 -12.38 -0.07
CA GLY A 530 47.04 -11.49 -0.18
C GLY A 530 46.78 -10.29 -1.11
N GLU A 531 47.16 -9.07 -0.71
CA GLU A 531 46.98 -7.80 -1.44
C GLU A 531 48.31 -7.38 -2.17
N ALA A 532 48.53 -6.25 -2.87
CA ALA A 532 47.81 -4.97 -3.00
C ALA A 532 48.24 -4.17 -4.28
N SER A 533 47.71 -2.94 -4.41
CA SER A 533 48.20 -1.75 -5.14
C SER A 533 48.00 -1.59 -6.67
N ARG A 534 47.92 -0.31 -7.10
CA ARG A 534 47.77 0.22 -8.48
C ARG A 534 49.05 0.97 -8.92
N PRO A 535 49.17 1.38 -10.19
CA PRO A 535 48.89 2.79 -10.51
C PRO A 535 48.02 3.02 -11.77
N GLU A 536 47.98 4.26 -12.25
CA GLU A 536 47.21 4.79 -13.40
C GLU A 536 47.91 4.43 -14.76
N GLU A 537 47.47 4.80 -15.97
CA GLU A 537 46.76 6.01 -16.42
C GLU A 537 46.19 5.90 -17.87
N SER A 538 45.45 6.93 -18.28
CA SER A 538 45.28 7.43 -19.67
C SER A 538 44.29 6.77 -20.66
N ARG A 539 43.92 7.56 -21.69
CA ARG A 539 42.76 7.38 -22.61
C ARG A 539 43.20 7.20 -24.06
N THR A 540 42.46 6.47 -24.90
CA THR A 540 41.94 7.01 -26.19
C THR A 540 40.89 6.14 -26.91
N ARG A 541 40.08 6.83 -27.72
CA ARG A 541 39.00 6.39 -28.63
C ARG A 541 39.59 5.84 -29.95
N LEU A 542 38.99 4.78 -30.56
CA LEU A 542 38.48 4.75 -31.96
C LEU A 542 38.02 3.37 -32.49
N GLN A 543 37.06 3.43 -33.42
CA GLN A 543 36.59 2.40 -34.39
C GLN A 543 37.37 2.61 -35.72
N PRO A 544 37.49 1.64 -36.67
CA PRO A 544 36.33 1.11 -37.42
C PRO A 544 36.38 -0.35 -37.97
N PHE A 545 35.26 -0.76 -38.56
CA PHE A 545 35.10 -1.88 -39.49
C PHE A 545 36.01 -1.81 -40.74
N PRO A 546 36.15 -2.94 -41.45
CA PRO A 546 35.86 -2.97 -42.89
C PRO A 546 34.68 -3.91 -43.24
N ALA A 547 34.12 -3.74 -44.44
CA ALA A 547 33.09 -4.59 -45.02
C ALA A 547 33.60 -5.26 -46.32
N HIS A 548 32.82 -6.16 -46.93
CA HIS A 548 32.42 -6.11 -48.36
C HIS A 548 31.71 -7.41 -48.85
N ILE A 549 30.55 -7.23 -49.50
CA ILE A 549 30.08 -7.84 -50.78
C ILE A 549 30.05 -9.39 -50.92
N GLY A 550 28.96 -10.05 -51.38
CA GLY A 550 27.57 -9.59 -51.65
C GLY A 550 26.90 -10.20 -52.90
N ARG A 551 25.55 -10.30 -52.91
CA ARG A 551 24.63 -10.72 -54.01
C ARG A 551 24.78 -12.19 -54.45
N SER A 552 23.79 -12.90 -55.01
CA SER A 552 22.41 -12.60 -55.49
C SER A 552 21.50 -13.85 -55.23
N ALA A 553 20.24 -14.06 -55.64
CA ALA A 553 19.29 -13.37 -56.54
C ALA A 553 17.82 -13.68 -56.09
N LEU A 554 16.84 -13.77 -57.03
CA LEU A 554 15.47 -14.27 -56.83
C LEU A 554 15.15 -15.38 -57.86
N VAL A 555 14.22 -16.29 -57.53
CA VAL A 555 13.35 -17.00 -58.51
C VAL A 555 11.93 -17.13 -57.92
N THR A 556 10.91 -17.08 -58.77
CA THR A 556 9.47 -17.06 -58.42
C THR A 556 8.70 -18.27 -58.98
N SER A 557 7.72 -18.80 -58.23
CA SER A 557 6.49 -19.52 -58.68
C SER A 557 5.68 -19.92 -57.40
N SER A 558 4.35 -19.84 -57.22
CA SER A 558 3.15 -20.25 -58.00
C SER A 558 3.08 -21.75 -58.27
N SER A 559 1.99 -22.51 -58.03
CA SER A 559 0.64 -22.26 -57.50
C SER A 559 0.08 -23.61 -56.96
N SER A 560 -1.10 -23.73 -56.31
CA SER A 560 -2.41 -23.91 -56.98
C SER A 560 -3.61 -24.01 -56.00
N LEU A 561 -4.83 -23.77 -56.48
CA LEU A 561 -6.13 -24.12 -55.84
C LEU A 561 -6.76 -25.35 -56.55
N PRO A 562 -7.80 -26.01 -55.97
CA PRO A 562 -9.22 -25.65 -56.22
C PRO A 562 -10.02 -25.44 -54.89
N SER A 563 -11.18 -24.79 -54.75
CA SER A 563 -12.39 -24.48 -55.56
C SER A 563 -13.63 -25.33 -55.21
N PHE A 564 -14.56 -24.76 -54.41
CA PHE A 564 -16.04 -24.57 -54.61
C PHE A 564 -16.93 -25.57 -55.40
N PRO A 565 -18.30 -25.51 -55.34
CA PRO A 565 -19.25 -24.84 -54.41
C PRO A 565 -20.55 -25.66 -54.04
N SER A 566 -21.48 -25.05 -53.25
CA SER A 566 -22.98 -25.20 -53.33
C SER A 566 -23.61 -26.58 -52.91
N THR A 567 -24.92 -26.77 -52.59
CA THR A 567 -26.16 -25.94 -52.54
C THR A 567 -27.22 -26.59 -51.59
N LEU A 568 -28.44 -26.01 -51.51
CA LEU A 568 -29.68 -26.50 -50.84
C LEU A 568 -29.71 -26.36 -49.30
N SER A 569 -30.68 -25.72 -48.61
CA SER A 569 -32.02 -25.14 -48.87
C SER A 569 -33.25 -26.08 -48.76
N TRP A 570 -34.40 -25.46 -48.42
CA TRP A 570 -35.73 -26.03 -48.07
C TRP A 570 -35.86 -26.68 -46.67
N SER A 571 -37.00 -26.65 -45.95
CA SER A 571 -38.17 -25.72 -45.91
C SER A 571 -39.12 -26.13 -44.75
N ARG A 572 -40.28 -25.46 -44.64
CA ARG A 572 -41.53 -25.92 -43.98
C ARG A 572 -41.65 -25.65 -42.46
N ASP A 573 -42.30 -24.55 -42.02
CA ASP A 573 -43.76 -24.26 -41.87
C ASP A 573 -44.38 -24.97 -40.63
N GLU A 574 -45.46 -24.52 -39.96
CA GLU A 574 -46.13 -23.20 -39.80
C GLU A 574 -47.20 -23.38 -38.69
N SER A 575 -47.46 -22.36 -37.86
CA SER A 575 -48.75 -22.19 -37.16
C SER A 575 -48.93 -20.75 -36.68
N ALA A 576 -50.10 -20.16 -36.97
CA ALA A 576 -50.38 -18.73 -36.78
C ALA A 576 -51.75 -18.48 -36.10
N ARG A 577 -52.13 -17.18 -35.97
CA ARG A 577 -53.37 -16.56 -35.39
C ARG A 577 -53.19 -16.07 -33.95
N ARG A 578 -53.69 -14.90 -33.51
CA ARG A 578 -54.54 -13.81 -34.09
C ARG A 578 -54.02 -12.44 -33.54
N ALA A 579 -54.00 -11.32 -34.27
CA ALA A 579 -55.07 -10.30 -34.46
C ALA A 579 -55.68 -9.73 -33.14
N SER A 580 -55.94 -8.42 -32.96
CA SER A 580 -56.25 -7.34 -33.93
C SER A 580 -55.77 -5.91 -33.49
N ARG A 581 -56.10 -4.86 -34.28
CA ARG A 581 -55.72 -3.42 -34.12
C ARG A 581 -56.86 -2.50 -33.62
N LEU A 582 -56.49 -1.34 -33.04
CA LEU A 582 -56.99 0.04 -33.30
C LEU A 582 -56.04 1.02 -32.51
N GLU A 583 -55.59 2.23 -32.92
CA GLU A 583 -56.24 3.47 -33.40
C GLU A 583 -57.32 4.01 -32.42
N LYS A 584 -57.36 5.30 -31.99
CA LYS A 584 -56.82 6.55 -32.56
C LYS A 584 -56.81 7.76 -31.57
N GLN A 585 -55.82 8.67 -31.72
CA GLN A 585 -55.75 10.15 -31.48
C GLN A 585 -56.57 10.92 -30.39
N ASN A 586 -55.86 11.86 -29.70
CA ASN A 586 -56.30 13.10 -28.99
C ASN A 586 -57.18 12.92 -27.71
N SER A 587 -57.16 13.74 -26.65
CA SER A 587 -56.80 15.18 -26.47
C SER A 587 -56.32 15.55 -25.02
N THR A 588 -56.01 16.84 -24.78
CA THR A 588 -55.52 17.49 -23.53
C THR A 588 -56.48 18.62 -23.07
N PRO A 589 -56.24 19.41 -21.99
CA PRO A 589 -55.65 19.15 -20.66
C PRO A 589 -56.52 19.66 -19.46
N GLU A 590 -56.13 19.38 -18.21
CA GLU A 590 -56.34 20.16 -16.95
C GLU A 590 -55.78 19.33 -15.76
N SER A 591 -55.34 19.85 -14.61
CA SER A 591 -55.08 21.24 -14.18
C SER A 591 -53.95 21.31 -13.11
N ASP A 592 -53.43 22.51 -12.90
CA ASP A 592 -52.21 22.85 -12.15
C ASP A 592 -52.37 22.93 -10.62
N TYR A 593 -51.24 23.00 -9.89
CA TYR A 593 -51.02 24.03 -8.86
C TYR A 593 -49.52 24.16 -8.50
N ASP A 594 -48.92 25.28 -8.90
CA ASP A 594 -47.66 25.84 -8.38
C ASP A 594 -47.81 27.37 -8.36
N ASN A 595 -47.13 28.09 -7.46
CA ASN A 595 -47.21 29.56 -7.37
C ASN A 595 -46.05 30.22 -6.61
N THR A 596 -45.15 30.87 -7.35
CA THR A 596 -44.31 31.97 -6.87
C THR A 596 -44.87 33.32 -7.36
N PRO A 597 -45.00 34.36 -6.52
CA PRO A 597 -45.48 35.68 -6.94
C PRO A 597 -44.38 36.53 -7.63
N ASN A 598 -44.80 37.52 -8.45
CA ASN A 598 -43.94 38.47 -9.18
C ASN A 598 -44.49 39.92 -9.09
N ASP A 599 -43.67 40.91 -9.47
CA ASP A 599 -43.86 42.36 -9.27
C ASP A 599 -44.94 43.07 -10.12
N MET A 600 -45.42 44.24 -9.64
CA MET A 600 -45.26 45.56 -10.32
C MET A 600 -45.78 46.77 -9.48
N GLU A 601 -45.33 47.99 -9.82
CA GLU A 601 -45.59 49.32 -9.19
C GLU A 601 -46.92 50.01 -9.71
N PRO A 602 -47.32 51.29 -9.42
CA PRO A 602 -46.63 52.40 -8.71
C PRO A 602 -47.48 53.41 -7.85
N ASP A 603 -46.76 54.46 -7.41
CA ASP A 603 -47.17 55.85 -7.08
C ASP A 603 -47.72 56.24 -5.69
N GLY A 604 -47.26 57.39 -5.15
CA GLY A 604 -47.66 57.82 -3.79
C GLY A 604 -47.01 59.02 -3.05
N MET A 605 -46.29 59.97 -3.67
CA MET A 605 -45.93 61.33 -3.13
C MET A 605 -45.26 61.46 -1.73
N GLY A 606 -44.00 61.99 -1.60
CA GLY A 606 -43.38 62.06 -0.25
C GLY A 606 -42.17 62.95 0.15
N SER A 607 -41.52 63.74 -0.72
CA SER A 607 -40.56 64.84 -0.34
C SER A 607 -39.25 64.56 0.45
N SER A 608 -38.13 64.97 -0.16
CA SER A 608 -36.98 65.71 0.46
C SER A 608 -35.80 65.05 1.22
N ARG A 609 -34.62 65.26 0.62
CA ARG A 609 -33.29 65.68 1.20
C ARG A 609 -32.25 64.66 1.71
N LYS A 610 -31.15 64.62 0.94
CA LYS A 610 -29.71 64.50 1.27
C LYS A 610 -29.33 64.67 2.77
N GLY A 611 -28.31 64.00 3.33
CA GLY A 611 -27.42 62.95 2.80
C GLY A 611 -25.96 62.98 3.34
N ARG A 612 -25.21 61.89 3.13
CA ARG A 612 -23.73 61.69 3.25
C ARG A 612 -22.95 61.95 4.57
N GLN A 613 -22.47 60.83 5.14
CA GLN A 613 -21.05 60.47 5.41
C GLN A 613 -20.14 61.19 6.45
N ARG A 614 -19.44 60.31 7.21
CA ARG A 614 -18.00 60.33 7.63
C ARG A 614 -17.52 61.07 8.90
N SER A 615 -17.08 60.25 9.88
CA SER A 615 -15.65 60.01 10.25
C SER A 615 -14.91 60.91 11.30
N MET A 616 -14.38 60.24 12.35
CA MET A 616 -13.21 60.63 13.20
C MET A 616 -13.37 61.89 14.10
N VAL A 617 -12.70 62.10 15.25
CA VAL A 617 -11.87 61.27 16.18
C VAL A 617 -11.84 61.96 17.59
N TRP A 618 -11.40 61.24 18.64
CA TRP A 618 -11.06 61.64 20.04
C TRP A 618 -10.31 62.99 20.24
N PRO A 619 -10.16 63.57 21.46
CA PRO A 619 -10.42 63.05 22.84
C PRO A 619 -11.41 63.97 23.65
N GLY A 620 -11.42 64.18 24.98
CA GLY A 620 -10.59 63.73 26.13
C GLY A 620 -10.99 64.40 27.48
N ASP A 621 -10.53 63.84 28.61
CA ASP A 621 -10.57 64.32 30.04
C ASP A 621 -11.94 64.69 30.68
N GLY A 622 -12.21 64.51 31.98
CA GLY A 622 -11.46 63.87 33.08
C GLY A 622 -12.18 63.99 34.46
N LEU A 623 -11.52 63.52 35.54
CA LEU A 623 -11.86 63.64 37.00
C LEU A 623 -12.87 62.65 37.65
N VAL A 624 -12.76 62.55 38.99
CA VAL A 624 -13.21 61.52 40.00
C VAL A 624 -13.53 62.30 41.32
N PRO A 625 -14.11 61.80 42.46
CA PRO A 625 -14.34 60.42 42.96
C PRO A 625 -15.75 60.14 43.57
N ASP A 626 -16.05 58.97 44.20
CA ASP A 626 -15.83 58.71 45.66
C ASP A 626 -15.88 57.21 46.11
N THR A 627 -15.63 56.95 47.41
CA THR A 627 -15.63 55.70 48.24
C THR A 627 -16.47 54.47 47.81
N ALA A 628 -15.94 53.23 47.75
CA ALA A 628 -15.72 52.21 48.83
C ALA A 628 -17.01 51.50 49.34
N GLU A 629 -17.10 50.19 49.65
CA GLU A 629 -16.18 49.03 49.86
C GLU A 629 -17.01 47.70 49.68
N PRO A 630 -16.61 46.45 50.05
CA PRO A 630 -15.39 45.64 49.85
C PRO A 630 -15.66 44.29 49.10
N HIS A 631 -14.60 43.45 48.93
CA HIS A 631 -14.60 42.07 48.36
C HIS A 631 -14.83 41.97 46.82
N VAL A 632 -14.32 40.99 46.07
CA VAL A 632 -13.66 39.70 46.37
C VAL A 632 -12.29 39.62 45.64
N ALA A 633 -11.32 38.87 46.17
CA ALA A 633 -10.01 38.68 45.51
C ALA A 633 -10.12 37.88 44.20
N PRO A 634 -9.39 38.25 43.12
CA PRO A 634 -9.44 37.52 41.85
C PRO A 634 -8.90 36.10 42.00
N SER A 635 -9.63 35.13 41.46
CA SER A 635 -9.21 33.74 41.40
C SER A 635 -7.95 33.57 40.54
N PRO A 636 -7.06 32.61 40.85
CA PRO A 636 -5.91 32.29 40.01
C PRO A 636 -6.37 31.43 38.82
N THR A 637 -7.06 32.05 37.86
CA THR A 637 -7.50 31.44 36.61
C THR A 637 -6.29 30.94 35.82
N LEU A 638 -6.40 29.75 35.23
CA LEU A 638 -5.40 29.24 34.30
C LEU A 638 -5.43 30.04 32.98
N PRO A 639 -4.31 30.15 32.25
CA PRO A 639 -4.32 30.78 30.93
C PRO A 639 -5.21 30.01 29.95
N SER A 640 -5.72 30.71 28.93
CA SER A 640 -6.54 30.08 27.90
C SER A 640 -5.72 29.03 27.15
N THR A 641 -6.34 27.91 26.80
CA THR A 641 -5.70 26.83 26.04
C THR A 641 -5.13 27.35 24.72
N GLU A 642 -5.81 28.29 24.08
CA GLU A 642 -5.45 28.94 22.83
C GLU A 642 -4.13 29.76 22.95
N ASP A 643 -3.98 30.54 24.02
CA ASP A 643 -2.76 31.32 24.25
C ASP A 643 -1.54 30.42 24.51
N VAL A 644 -1.74 29.32 25.24
CA VAL A 644 -0.69 28.32 25.52
C VAL A 644 -0.30 27.56 24.25
N ILE A 645 -1.24 27.28 23.35
CA ILE A 645 -0.97 26.72 22.02
C ILE A 645 -0.15 27.72 21.19
N ARG A 646 -0.62 28.97 21.02
CA ARG A 646 0.07 30.00 20.22
C ARG A 646 1.51 30.27 20.70
N LYS A 647 1.74 30.31 22.01
CA LYS A 647 3.12 30.42 22.56
C LYS A 647 3.95 29.15 22.33
N THR A 648 3.34 27.96 22.37
CA THR A 648 4.01 26.70 22.03
C THR A 648 4.43 26.65 20.56
N GLU A 649 3.58 27.11 19.64
CA GLU A 649 3.91 27.24 18.21
C GLU A 649 5.07 28.21 17.99
N GLN A 650 5.07 29.38 18.65
CA GLN A 650 6.15 30.36 18.57
C GLN A 650 7.48 29.82 19.12
N ILE A 651 7.46 29.03 20.20
CA ILE A 651 8.64 28.30 20.70
C ILE A 651 9.11 27.27 19.67
N THR A 652 8.18 26.48 19.11
CA THR A 652 8.48 25.42 18.13
C THR A 652 9.11 26.00 16.86
N LYS A 653 8.61 27.14 16.35
CA LYS A 653 9.20 27.86 15.21
C LYS A 653 10.63 28.30 15.50
N ASN A 654 10.88 28.92 16.65
CA ASN A 654 12.24 29.36 17.02
C ASN A 654 13.20 28.17 17.19
N ILE A 655 12.70 27.01 17.65
CA ILE A 655 13.45 25.73 17.70
C ILE A 655 13.76 25.20 16.29
N GLN A 656 12.82 25.25 15.34
CA GLN A 656 13.07 24.82 13.96
C GLN A 656 14.17 25.65 13.28
N GLU A 657 14.24 26.95 13.57
CA GLU A 657 15.31 27.82 13.07
C GLU A 657 16.68 27.50 13.70
N LEU A 658 16.72 27.22 15.01
CA LEU A 658 17.94 26.73 15.68
C LEU A 658 18.43 25.40 15.09
N LEU A 659 17.52 24.44 14.88
CA LEU A 659 17.87 23.11 14.33
C LEU A 659 18.35 23.21 12.87
N ARG A 660 17.80 24.14 12.08
CA ARG A 660 18.32 24.44 10.74
C ARG A 660 19.74 25.03 10.80
N ALA A 661 19.98 26.00 11.69
CA ALA A 661 21.33 26.53 11.90
C ALA A 661 22.33 25.44 12.34
N ALA A 662 21.88 24.46 13.13
CA ALA A 662 22.70 23.31 13.51
C ALA A 662 23.00 22.37 12.32
N GLN A 663 22.02 22.07 11.46
CA GLN A 663 22.23 21.27 10.24
C GLN A 663 23.16 21.98 9.24
N GLU A 664 23.13 23.31 9.17
CA GLU A 664 23.97 24.12 8.30
C GLU A 664 25.36 24.46 8.91
N ASN A 665 25.68 23.94 10.11
CA ASN A 665 26.88 24.27 10.91
C ASN A 665 27.12 25.77 11.16
N LYS A 666 26.04 26.56 11.21
CA LYS A 666 26.07 28.02 11.41
C LYS A 666 26.06 28.39 12.89
N HIS A 667 27.17 28.12 13.58
CA HIS A 667 27.29 28.35 15.02
C HIS A 667 27.06 29.81 15.45
N ASP A 668 27.38 30.80 14.60
CA ASP A 668 27.08 32.22 14.85
C ASP A 668 25.58 32.50 15.04
N SER A 669 24.71 31.67 14.45
CA SER A 669 23.26 31.79 14.57
C SER A 669 22.69 31.16 15.85
N TYR A 670 23.48 30.41 16.61
CA TYR A 670 23.00 29.70 17.81
C TYR A 670 22.60 30.68 18.93
N ILE A 671 23.36 31.76 19.12
CA ILE A 671 23.07 32.75 20.16
C ILE A 671 21.75 33.49 19.87
N PRO A 672 21.55 34.15 18.70
CA PRO A 672 20.27 34.80 18.36
C PRO A 672 19.06 33.85 18.33
N CYS A 673 19.26 32.56 18.04
CA CYS A 673 18.17 31.58 18.14
C CYS A 673 17.86 31.21 19.60
N SER A 674 18.88 31.00 20.44
CA SER A 674 18.70 30.72 21.87
C SER A 674 18.01 31.86 22.63
N GLU A 675 18.29 33.10 22.27
CA GLU A 675 17.66 34.29 22.85
C GLU A 675 16.18 34.39 22.47
N ARG A 676 15.82 34.15 21.20
CA ARG A 676 14.42 34.12 20.75
C ARG A 676 13.62 32.95 21.34
N ILE A 677 14.26 31.80 21.55
CA ILE A 677 13.66 30.68 22.29
C ILE A 677 13.44 31.08 23.76
N HIS A 678 14.43 31.71 24.40
CA HIS A 678 14.34 32.15 25.79
C HIS A 678 13.22 33.18 25.99
N VAL A 679 13.12 34.22 25.15
CA VAL A 679 12.03 35.20 25.20
C VAL A 679 10.67 34.53 25.06
N ALA A 680 10.48 33.65 24.06
CA ALA A 680 9.22 32.95 23.87
C ALA A 680 8.86 32.01 25.05
N VAL A 681 9.87 31.39 25.69
CA VAL A 681 9.70 30.61 26.92
C VAL A 681 9.34 31.49 28.12
N THR A 682 9.95 32.67 28.27
CA THR A 682 9.61 33.65 29.32
C THR A 682 8.19 34.17 29.16
N GLU A 683 7.77 34.47 27.92
CA GLU A 683 6.39 34.85 27.60
C GLU A 683 5.40 33.71 27.91
N MET A 684 5.72 32.47 27.54
CA MET A 684 4.88 31.31 27.85
C MET A 684 4.78 31.11 29.38
N ALA A 685 5.87 31.28 30.12
CA ALA A 685 5.86 31.16 31.58
C ALA A 685 5.08 32.30 32.26
N ALA A 686 5.08 33.51 31.68
CA ALA A 686 4.34 34.66 32.18
C ALA A 686 2.80 34.51 32.05
N LEU A 687 2.31 33.60 31.21
CA LEU A 687 0.89 33.24 31.14
C LEU A 687 0.39 32.52 32.42
N PHE A 688 1.27 31.94 33.22
CA PHE A 688 0.89 31.14 34.39
C PHE A 688 1.05 31.93 35.70
N PRO A 689 0.14 31.74 36.68
CA PRO A 689 0.26 32.40 37.98
C PRO A 689 1.54 31.98 38.71
N LYS A 690 2.19 32.91 39.41
CA LYS A 690 3.49 32.73 40.11
C LYS A 690 3.55 31.53 41.09
N LYS A 691 2.40 30.99 41.49
CA LYS A 691 2.26 29.71 42.20
C LYS A 691 1.13 28.89 41.53
N PRO A 692 1.42 28.02 40.55
CA PRO A 692 0.41 27.13 39.98
C PRO A 692 -0.07 26.14 41.04
N LYS A 693 -1.40 25.93 41.14
CA LYS A 693 -2.00 24.91 42.01
C LYS A 693 -1.54 23.50 41.61
N SER A 694 -1.55 23.22 40.31
CA SER A 694 -1.13 21.94 39.74
C SER A 694 0.38 21.72 39.84
N ASP A 695 0.78 20.66 40.52
CA ASP A 695 2.17 20.22 40.66
C ASP A 695 2.78 19.81 39.31
N MET A 696 1.95 19.31 38.39
CA MET A 696 2.36 18.96 37.02
C MET A 696 2.70 20.21 36.20
N VAL A 697 1.87 21.26 36.25
CA VAL A 697 2.17 22.56 35.63
C VAL A 697 3.45 23.15 36.22
N ARG A 698 3.59 23.13 37.55
CA ARG A 698 4.78 23.66 38.25
C ARG A 698 6.06 22.92 37.86
N THR A 699 5.99 21.60 37.65
CA THR A 699 7.12 20.77 37.21
C THR A 699 7.48 21.03 35.76
N SER A 700 6.49 21.13 34.87
CA SER A 700 6.69 21.39 33.44
C SER A 700 7.24 22.80 33.18
N LEU A 701 6.75 23.83 33.89
CA LEU A 701 7.31 25.19 33.83
C LEU A 701 8.76 25.27 34.31
N ARG A 702 9.12 24.56 35.39
CA ARG A 702 10.50 24.46 35.87
C ARG A 702 11.41 23.80 34.81
N LEU A 703 10.94 22.72 34.19
CA LEU A 703 11.68 22.03 33.13
C LEU A 703 11.87 22.89 31.88
N LEU A 704 10.82 23.58 31.44
CA LEU A 704 10.84 24.52 30.30
C LEU A 704 11.88 25.63 30.52
N THR A 705 11.76 26.32 31.67
CA THR A 705 12.62 27.46 32.02
C THR A 705 14.07 27.03 32.23
N SER A 706 14.30 25.92 32.96
CA SER A 706 15.65 25.37 33.19
C SER A 706 16.32 24.97 31.87
N SER A 707 15.60 24.30 30.98
CA SER A 707 16.12 23.89 29.67
C SER A 707 16.43 25.09 28.76
N ALA A 708 15.67 26.19 28.85
CA ALA A 708 15.94 27.43 28.12
C ALA A 708 17.20 28.17 28.63
N TYR A 709 17.43 28.21 29.95
CA TYR A 709 18.69 28.72 30.51
C TYR A 709 19.88 27.81 30.16
N ARG A 710 19.70 26.47 30.20
CA ARG A 710 20.73 25.51 29.79
C ARG A 710 21.09 25.69 28.31
N LEU A 711 20.10 25.84 27.43
CA LEU A 711 20.29 26.14 26.00
C LEU A 711 21.13 27.40 25.79
N GLN A 712 20.82 28.50 26.46
CA GLN A 712 21.63 29.73 26.37
C GLN A 712 23.06 29.57 26.90
N SER A 713 23.28 28.67 27.87
CA SER A 713 24.63 28.36 28.35
C SER A 713 25.42 27.56 27.31
N GLU A 714 24.82 26.53 26.71
CA GLU A 714 25.46 25.72 25.66
C GLU A 714 25.73 26.55 24.39
N CYS A 715 24.78 27.37 23.94
CA CYS A 715 24.97 28.28 22.80
C CYS A 715 26.02 29.38 23.04
N LYS A 716 26.48 29.60 24.29
CA LYS A 716 27.61 30.51 24.59
C LYS A 716 28.97 29.81 24.57
N LYS A 717 29.02 28.47 24.67
CA LYS A 717 30.26 27.69 24.55
C LYS A 717 30.74 27.53 23.10
N THR A 718 29.94 27.93 22.11
CA THR A 718 30.33 27.95 20.69
C THR A 718 31.03 29.25 20.26
N LEU A 719 31.32 30.17 21.19
CA LEU A 719 32.13 31.35 20.91
C LEU A 719 33.62 30.98 20.78
N PRO A 720 34.36 31.50 19.78
CA PRO A 720 35.80 31.28 19.68
C PRO A 720 36.54 32.09 20.76
N GLY A 721 36.83 31.46 21.90
CA GLY A 721 37.56 32.05 23.02
C GLY A 721 38.56 31.07 23.63
N ASP A 722 39.83 31.49 23.68
CA ASP A 722 41.04 30.78 24.13
C ASP A 722 41.44 29.48 23.36
N PRO A 723 42.68 29.36 22.85
CA PRO A 723 43.16 28.20 22.10
C PRO A 723 43.58 27.04 23.02
N GLY A 724 42.81 26.77 24.08
CA GLY A 724 43.20 25.91 25.20
C GLY A 724 42.85 24.42 25.07
N SER A 725 41.85 24.06 24.27
CA SER A 725 41.50 22.66 23.97
C SER A 725 40.58 22.56 22.73
N PRO A 726 40.60 21.43 21.98
CA PRO A 726 39.58 21.15 20.98
C PRO A 726 38.27 20.76 21.68
N THR A 727 37.54 21.75 22.18
CA THR A 727 36.19 21.54 22.70
C THR A 727 35.32 20.99 21.57
N ASP A 728 34.79 19.79 21.75
CA ASP A 728 34.10 19.05 20.69
C ASP A 728 32.82 19.79 20.25
N VAL A 729 32.93 20.50 19.11
CA VAL A 729 31.85 21.28 18.51
C VAL A 729 30.66 20.40 18.13
N GLN A 730 30.89 19.12 17.81
CA GLN A 730 29.85 18.15 17.54
C GLN A 730 29.11 17.77 18.82
N LEU A 731 29.81 17.59 19.94
CA LEU A 731 29.21 17.37 21.26
C LEU A 731 28.43 18.60 21.76
N VAL A 732 28.95 19.82 21.60
CA VAL A 732 28.21 21.04 21.98
C VAL A 732 26.94 21.19 21.11
N THR A 733 27.04 20.90 19.82
CA THR A 733 25.88 20.87 18.90
C THR A 733 24.84 19.84 19.35
N GLN A 734 25.28 18.64 19.75
CA GLN A 734 24.38 17.60 20.29
C GLN A 734 23.70 18.05 21.60
N GLN A 735 24.42 18.75 22.48
CA GLN A 735 23.87 19.30 23.73
C GLN A 735 22.86 20.42 23.46
N VAL A 736 23.11 21.31 22.49
CA VAL A 736 22.17 22.34 22.01
C VAL A 736 20.88 21.70 21.48
N ILE A 737 20.99 20.66 20.65
CA ILE A 737 19.85 19.89 20.11
C ILE A 737 19.04 19.24 21.25
N GLN A 738 19.71 18.62 22.24
CA GLN A 738 19.03 18.01 23.38
C GLN A 738 18.29 19.05 24.25
N CYS A 739 18.87 20.25 24.45
CA CYS A 739 18.17 21.32 25.15
C CYS A 739 16.92 21.79 24.40
N ALA A 740 16.99 21.91 23.07
CA ALA A 740 15.83 22.26 22.25
C ALA A 740 14.72 21.20 22.34
N TYR A 741 15.07 19.91 22.34
CA TYR A 741 14.13 18.81 22.54
C TYR A 741 13.45 18.84 23.92
N ASP A 742 14.21 19.08 24.99
CA ASP A 742 13.69 19.16 26.36
C ASP A 742 12.69 20.34 26.52
N ILE A 743 12.95 21.47 25.87
CA ILE A 743 12.04 22.63 25.81
C ILE A 743 10.74 22.25 25.08
N ALA A 744 10.82 21.68 23.87
CA ALA A 744 9.65 21.28 23.10
C ALA A 744 8.78 20.26 23.84
N LYS A 745 9.41 19.30 24.53
CA LYS A 745 8.75 18.31 25.38
C LYS A 745 7.99 18.96 26.54
N ALA A 746 8.61 19.92 27.23
CA ALA A 746 7.99 20.63 28.35
C ALA A 746 6.82 21.52 27.89
N ALA A 747 6.94 22.18 26.73
CA ALA A 747 5.84 22.98 26.15
C ALA A 747 4.65 22.10 25.75
N LYS A 748 4.88 20.96 25.08
CA LYS A 748 3.83 19.98 24.76
C LYS A 748 3.16 19.42 26.02
N GLN A 749 3.91 19.19 27.10
CA GLN A 749 3.34 18.79 28.40
C GLN A 749 2.41 19.88 28.97
N LEU A 750 2.79 21.16 28.91
CA LEU A 750 1.92 22.25 29.36
C LEU A 750 0.60 22.31 28.58
N VAL A 751 0.64 22.26 27.24
CA VAL A 751 -0.58 22.17 26.41
C VAL A 751 -1.45 20.96 26.79
N THR A 752 -0.83 19.81 27.05
CA THR A 752 -1.53 18.56 27.44
C THR A 752 -2.16 18.64 28.83
N ILE A 753 -1.65 19.52 29.71
CA ILE A 753 -2.21 19.75 31.05
C ILE A 753 -3.32 20.81 30.97
N THR A 754 -3.11 21.93 30.29
CA THR A 754 -4.14 22.99 30.17
C THR A 754 -5.35 22.56 29.34
N THR A 755 -5.19 21.68 28.34
CA THR A 755 -6.34 21.05 27.65
C THR A 755 -7.17 20.14 28.56
N LYS A 756 -6.58 19.58 29.63
CA LYS A 756 -7.29 18.72 30.60
C LYS A 756 -7.86 19.51 31.77
N GLU A 757 -7.11 20.49 32.28
CA GLU A 757 -7.52 21.34 33.40
C GLU A 757 -8.56 22.41 33.01
N ASN A 758 -8.82 22.65 31.71
CA ASN A 758 -9.90 23.51 31.20
C ASN A 758 -11.12 22.74 30.63
N ASN A 759 -11.10 21.40 30.63
CA ASN A 759 -12.20 20.54 30.15
C ASN A 759 -12.92 19.79 31.30
N ASN A 760 -12.56 20.08 32.55
CA ASN A 760 -13.12 19.57 33.80
C ASN A 760 -13.53 20.75 34.71
#